data_AF-A0A6N6MK50-F1
#
_entry.id   AF-A0A6N6MK50-F1
#
_cell.length_a   1.000
_cell.length_b   1.000
_cell.length_c   1.000
_cell.angle_alpha   90.00
_cell.angle_beta   90.00
_cell.angle_gamma   90.00
#
_symmetry.space_group_name_H-M   'P 1'
#
loop_
_entity.id
_entity.type
_entity.pdbx_description
1 polymer ?
#
loop_
_entity_poly.entity_id
_entity_poly.type
_entity_poly.pdbx_seq_one_letter_code
_entity_poly.pdbx_strand_id
1 'polypeptide(L)'
;MTNSVIIENQYKRSSLFEKDKVNYLVHVLKRFNTVPKLNNINIITSNTQPEVFKIVPNKAIIIGELYLKNPVLALVYLRYGMEWQLWYKALGDRKDDIALCDIAAFEVTRVFYKLLPEVDKENLKSFSDVLIELVKTGKRTIAETLMEYPELQSFHGIESSSKIFKESWKPIVENLAKPTEYLLMSGGDHRLNIDEVALLNKYGCRPFPRPDAFTFASSTATSVSNFAFDKTDKVRRILIKNSLKNGFEKTAVEFSELLKNNLKTIFKINEASEIIFSPSGTDSSLQIAAISQIVTNKDISHILVASDETGSGVATALKGCHFENTSALSYAVKKGDKIEGFRDVDVVKIPFRDDNGKLKSTAQLDTEVLEAIKKTTDLGRYAVLHVMDHSKLGYRSPSENMMHDLTKFKSSSLQIIVDAAQLRLDATDIQVYLKKGYIISITGSKYFTGPPYSGALILPESINELILNSEKSLPVGLSQYYNHSDFPKSRFSSNVLSDGFNYGSYMRWNAAIVEMDRYFKTPILYRNMGIEMFCNFVEESINEATFLVPLYAGDVQTNNFNGNEFGIRTIRTIFPFFILKNNEPLNLDKVKKLYLLLNSDLSDHFKGSSLEIIRLASLKCHIGQAVNVKYENKLQSAVLRISLGARVISESWINRDISLYFRNIEAQMNQVTVIIKKIELILNTPDLLE
;
A
#
# COMPACT_ATOMS: atom_id res chain seq x y z
N MET A 1 -37.24 -32.32 -16.97
CA MET A 1 -37.49 -31.29 -15.93
C MET A 1 -36.63 -31.63 -14.74
N THR A 2 -35.44 -31.04 -14.64
CA THR A 2 -34.47 -31.30 -13.57
C THR A 2 -34.58 -30.16 -12.57
N ASN A 3 -35.00 -30.48 -11.34
CA ASN A 3 -35.19 -29.54 -10.24
C ASN A 3 -33.88 -28.85 -9.86
N SER A 4 -33.58 -27.73 -10.51
CA SER A 4 -32.54 -26.78 -10.08
C SER A 4 -33.08 -25.98 -8.89
N VAL A 5 -32.66 -26.36 -7.69
CA VAL A 5 -33.01 -25.67 -6.45
C VAL A 5 -32.08 -24.47 -6.26
N ILE A 6 -32.65 -23.28 -6.05
CA ILE A 6 -31.95 -22.03 -5.73
C ILE A 6 -31.24 -22.19 -4.37
N ILE A 7 -30.05 -21.59 -4.18
CA ILE A 7 -29.21 -21.71 -2.96
C ILE A 7 -29.98 -21.43 -1.67
N GLU A 8 -30.96 -20.52 -1.73
CA GLU A 8 -31.82 -20.13 -0.59
C GLU A 8 -32.70 -21.30 -0.09
N ASN A 9 -32.89 -22.34 -0.90
CA ASN A 9 -33.63 -23.56 -0.55
C ASN A 9 -32.72 -24.78 -0.26
N GLN A 10 -31.39 -24.59 -0.20
CA GLN A 10 -30.43 -25.64 0.18
C GLN A 10 -30.17 -25.75 1.70
N TYR A 11 -30.97 -25.11 2.56
CA TYR A 11 -30.86 -25.23 4.02
C TYR A 11 -31.37 -26.57 4.59
N LYS A 12 -31.21 -27.69 3.87
CA LYS A 12 -31.22 -29.00 4.53
C LYS A 12 -29.82 -29.25 5.05
N ARG A 13 -29.64 -29.26 6.38
CA ARG A 13 -28.39 -29.68 7.03
C ARG A 13 -27.99 -31.06 6.50
N SER A 14 -27.03 -31.11 5.58
CA SER A 14 -26.31 -32.33 5.22
C SER A 14 -25.14 -32.54 6.18
N SER A 15 -24.53 -33.73 6.18
CA SER A 15 -23.32 -34.06 6.95
C SER A 15 -22.08 -33.23 6.55
N LEU A 16 -22.17 -32.44 5.46
CA LEU A 16 -21.20 -31.39 5.11
C LEU A 16 -21.23 -30.19 6.07
N PHE A 17 -22.37 -29.92 6.73
CA PHE A 17 -22.58 -28.77 7.62
C PHE A 17 -22.54 -29.16 9.12
N GLU A 18 -21.76 -30.17 9.48
CA GLU A 18 -21.40 -30.46 10.87
C GLU A 18 -20.55 -29.30 11.45
N LYS A 19 -20.71 -28.99 12.74
CA LYS A 19 -20.20 -27.78 13.40
C LYS A 19 -18.70 -27.50 13.14
N ASP A 20 -17.87 -28.53 13.18
CA ASP A 20 -16.41 -28.39 12.98
C ASP A 20 -16.04 -28.17 11.50
N LYS A 21 -16.75 -28.84 10.58
CA LYS A 21 -16.60 -28.63 9.13
C LYS A 21 -17.08 -27.24 8.71
N VAL A 22 -18.15 -26.72 9.33
CA VAL A 22 -18.64 -25.35 9.11
C VAL A 22 -17.64 -24.32 9.60
N ASN A 23 -17.03 -24.51 10.77
CA ASN A 23 -16.01 -23.58 11.29
C ASN A 23 -14.77 -23.55 10.39
N TYR A 24 -14.31 -24.71 9.91
CA TYR A 24 -13.20 -24.80 8.97
C TYR A 24 -13.56 -24.20 7.61
N LEU A 25 -14.76 -24.49 7.09
CA LEU A 25 -15.28 -23.88 5.87
C LEU A 25 -15.42 -22.36 5.99
N VAL A 26 -15.92 -21.82 7.11
CA VAL A 26 -15.98 -20.38 7.39
C VAL A 26 -14.58 -19.77 7.47
N HIS A 27 -13.60 -20.46 8.06
CA HIS A 27 -12.21 -20.02 8.09
C HIS A 27 -11.62 -19.90 6.68
N VAL A 28 -11.89 -20.86 5.79
CA VAL A 28 -11.46 -20.79 4.39
C VAL A 28 -12.28 -19.76 3.61
N LEU A 29 -13.59 -19.64 3.82
CA LEU A 29 -14.46 -18.61 3.25
C LEU A 29 -14.04 -17.19 3.64
N LYS A 30 -13.41 -16.97 4.80
CA LYS A 30 -12.78 -15.67 5.09
C LYS A 30 -11.63 -15.35 4.14
N ARG A 31 -10.93 -16.37 3.63
CA ARG A 31 -9.92 -16.25 2.55
C ARG A 31 -10.56 -16.11 1.17
N PHE A 32 -11.83 -16.47 0.96
CA PHE A 32 -12.54 -16.25 -0.33
C PHE A 32 -12.67 -14.77 -0.71
N ASN A 33 -12.38 -13.82 0.18
CA ASN A 33 -12.23 -12.42 -0.22
C ASN A 33 -11.10 -12.23 -1.27
N THR A 34 -10.23 -13.21 -1.47
CA THR A 34 -9.24 -13.23 -2.57
C THR A 34 -9.75 -13.86 -3.86
N VAL A 35 -10.89 -14.57 -3.84
CA VAL A 35 -11.53 -15.09 -5.05
C VAL A 35 -12.27 -13.95 -5.75
N PRO A 36 -12.08 -13.75 -7.07
CA PRO A 36 -12.74 -12.69 -7.81
C PRO A 36 -14.26 -12.71 -7.65
N LYS A 37 -14.86 -11.57 -7.32
CA LYS A 37 -16.32 -11.44 -7.22
C LYS A 37 -16.92 -11.16 -8.61
N LEU A 38 -17.39 -12.20 -9.29
CA LEU A 38 -18.10 -12.09 -10.56
C LEU A 38 -19.61 -12.11 -10.33
N ASN A 39 -20.31 -11.11 -10.86
CA ASN A 39 -21.76 -11.11 -10.87
C ASN A 39 -22.29 -12.27 -11.74
N ASN A 40 -23.41 -12.85 -11.31
CA ASN A 40 -24.19 -13.83 -12.06
C ASN A 40 -23.46 -15.14 -12.36
N ILE A 41 -22.50 -15.55 -11.52
CA ILE A 41 -21.92 -16.90 -11.54
C ILE A 41 -22.38 -17.63 -10.27
N ASN A 42 -23.17 -18.68 -10.43
CA ASN A 42 -23.65 -19.49 -9.31
C ASN A 42 -22.61 -20.55 -8.93
N ILE A 43 -22.28 -20.69 -7.65
CA ILE A 43 -21.54 -21.85 -7.16
C ILE A 43 -22.59 -22.89 -6.73
N ILE A 44 -22.62 -24.03 -7.42
CA ILE A 44 -23.60 -25.10 -7.20
C ILE A 44 -22.87 -26.29 -6.59
N THR A 45 -23.29 -26.73 -5.41
CA THR A 45 -22.74 -27.92 -4.76
C THR A 45 -23.44 -29.18 -5.25
N SER A 46 -22.70 -30.29 -5.39
CA SER A 46 -23.25 -31.58 -5.82
C SER A 46 -22.88 -32.70 -4.86
N ASN A 47 -23.89 -33.35 -4.27
CA ASN A 47 -23.72 -34.57 -3.47
C ASN A 47 -23.97 -35.83 -4.31
N THR A 48 -24.70 -35.72 -5.43
CA THR A 48 -24.98 -36.85 -6.32
C THR A 48 -23.81 -37.19 -7.23
N GLN A 49 -22.91 -36.23 -7.45
CA GLN A 49 -21.63 -36.43 -8.16
C GLN A 49 -20.51 -35.88 -7.28
N PRO A 50 -20.03 -36.65 -6.27
CA PRO A 50 -19.09 -36.14 -5.27
C PRO A 50 -17.73 -35.67 -5.83
N GLU A 51 -17.31 -36.20 -6.98
CA GLU A 51 -16.04 -35.89 -7.68
C GLU A 51 -16.18 -34.80 -8.76
N VAL A 52 -17.37 -34.21 -8.95
CA VAL A 52 -17.58 -33.29 -10.06
C VAL A 52 -16.86 -31.96 -9.83
N PHE A 53 -16.14 -31.49 -10.84
CA PHE A 53 -15.80 -30.08 -11.00
C PHE A 53 -16.14 -29.67 -12.42
N LYS A 54 -17.12 -28.76 -12.58
CA LYS A 54 -17.61 -28.35 -13.90
C LYS A 54 -17.86 -26.85 -13.96
N ILE A 55 -17.30 -26.20 -14.95
CA ILE A 55 -17.53 -24.80 -15.29
C ILE A 55 -18.65 -24.77 -16.33
N VAL A 56 -19.74 -24.08 -16.01
CA VAL A 56 -20.80 -23.75 -16.98
C VAL A 56 -20.57 -22.30 -17.43
N PRO A 57 -20.08 -22.08 -18.67
CA PRO A 57 -19.64 -20.77 -19.11
C PRO A 57 -20.68 -19.67 -18.88
N ASN A 58 -20.25 -18.58 -18.23
CA ASN A 58 -21.07 -17.42 -17.86
C ASN A 58 -22.28 -17.69 -16.95
N LYS A 59 -22.41 -18.89 -16.37
CA LYS A 59 -23.58 -19.27 -15.56
C LYS A 59 -23.24 -19.81 -14.19
N ALA A 60 -22.38 -20.82 -14.11
CA ALA A 60 -22.14 -21.53 -12.85
C ALA A 60 -20.79 -22.23 -12.77
N ILE A 61 -20.40 -22.59 -11.55
CA ILE A 61 -19.36 -23.58 -11.25
C ILE A 61 -20.04 -24.64 -10.38
N ILE A 62 -20.01 -25.90 -10.82
CA ILE A 62 -20.54 -27.04 -10.09
C ILE A 62 -19.36 -27.74 -9.40
N ILE A 63 -19.43 -27.93 -8.09
CA ILE A 63 -18.38 -28.51 -7.27
C ILE A 63 -18.92 -29.62 -6.37
N GLY A 64 -18.28 -30.78 -6.41
CA GLY A 64 -18.68 -31.98 -5.68
C GLY A 64 -18.30 -31.97 -4.20
N GLU A 65 -18.99 -32.78 -3.41
CA GLU A 65 -18.75 -32.93 -1.96
C GLU A 65 -17.30 -33.27 -1.59
N LEU A 66 -16.57 -34.05 -2.40
CA LEU A 66 -15.19 -34.45 -2.06
C LEU A 66 -14.22 -33.26 -2.08
N TYR A 67 -14.41 -32.31 -3.00
CA TYR A 67 -13.67 -31.05 -2.97
C TYR A 67 -14.02 -30.25 -1.72
N LEU A 68 -15.31 -30.13 -1.38
CA LEU A 68 -15.77 -29.33 -0.24
C LEU A 68 -15.34 -29.90 1.12
N LYS A 69 -15.08 -31.21 1.20
CA LYS A 69 -14.46 -31.85 2.37
C LYS A 69 -13.02 -31.41 2.59
N ASN A 70 -12.32 -30.95 1.54
CA ASN A 70 -11.02 -30.31 1.63
C ASN A 70 -11.09 -28.82 1.18
N PRO A 71 -11.42 -27.90 2.10
CA PRO A 71 -11.50 -26.47 1.82
C PRO A 71 -10.31 -25.84 1.07
N VAL A 72 -9.06 -26.26 1.30
CA VAL A 72 -7.92 -25.71 0.54
C VAL A 72 -7.97 -26.17 -0.92
N LEU A 73 -8.28 -27.45 -1.16
CA LEU A 73 -8.48 -27.99 -2.50
C LEU A 73 -9.65 -27.27 -3.20
N ALA A 74 -10.80 -27.13 -2.53
CA ALA A 74 -11.94 -26.38 -3.05
C ALA A 74 -11.58 -24.94 -3.40
N LEU A 75 -10.77 -24.27 -2.57
CA LEU A 75 -10.34 -22.89 -2.81
C LEU A 75 -9.50 -22.77 -4.10
N VAL A 76 -8.56 -23.70 -4.34
CA VAL A 76 -7.72 -23.70 -5.55
C VAL A 76 -8.59 -23.94 -6.81
N TYR A 77 -9.51 -24.90 -6.75
CA TYR A 77 -10.41 -25.19 -7.87
C TYR A 77 -11.41 -24.06 -8.15
N LEU A 78 -11.98 -23.46 -7.11
CA LEU A 78 -12.87 -22.31 -7.25
C LEU A 78 -12.11 -21.09 -7.78
N ARG A 79 -10.83 -20.92 -7.40
CA ARG A 79 -9.98 -19.90 -7.99
C ARG A 79 -9.82 -20.11 -9.50
N TYR A 80 -9.44 -21.32 -9.91
CA TYR A 80 -9.33 -21.66 -11.34
C TYR A 80 -10.63 -21.39 -12.09
N GLY A 81 -11.75 -21.93 -11.60
CA GLY A 81 -13.05 -21.79 -12.26
C GLY A 81 -13.52 -20.34 -12.36
N MET A 82 -13.29 -19.53 -11.32
CA MET A 82 -13.67 -18.12 -11.35
C MET A 82 -12.78 -17.28 -12.28
N GLU A 83 -11.47 -17.56 -12.32
CA GLU A 83 -10.57 -16.91 -13.28
C GLU A 83 -10.93 -17.32 -14.71
N TRP A 84 -11.21 -18.59 -14.97
CA TRP A 84 -11.65 -19.04 -16.30
C TRP A 84 -12.89 -18.27 -16.76
N GLN A 85 -13.91 -18.14 -15.88
CA GLN A 85 -15.13 -17.37 -16.18
C GLN A 85 -14.84 -15.89 -16.41
N LEU A 86 -13.86 -15.31 -15.70
CA LEU A 86 -13.42 -13.93 -15.86
C LEU A 86 -12.80 -13.71 -17.25
N TRP A 87 -11.87 -14.56 -17.66
CA TRP A 87 -11.22 -14.49 -18.97
C TRP A 87 -12.21 -14.76 -20.10
N TYR A 88 -13.11 -15.72 -19.93
CA TYR A 88 -14.17 -16.00 -20.89
C TYR A 88 -15.11 -14.80 -21.09
N LYS A 89 -15.47 -14.08 -20.02
CA LYS A 89 -16.22 -12.81 -20.12
C LYS A 89 -15.41 -11.71 -20.84
N ALA A 90 -14.10 -11.68 -20.67
CA ALA A 90 -13.24 -10.67 -21.30
C ALA A 90 -13.02 -10.91 -22.80
N LEU A 91 -13.06 -12.16 -23.27
CA LEU A 91 -13.00 -12.51 -24.69
C LEU A 91 -14.18 -11.91 -25.48
N GLY A 92 -15.37 -11.85 -24.88
CA GLY A 92 -16.58 -11.38 -25.55
C GLY A 92 -17.00 -12.31 -26.68
N ASP A 93 -17.10 -11.77 -27.90
CA ASP A 93 -17.54 -12.53 -29.09
C ASP A 93 -16.41 -13.40 -29.70
N ARG A 94 -15.16 -13.25 -29.23
CA ARG A 94 -13.99 -14.00 -29.72
C ARG A 94 -13.91 -15.40 -29.10
N LYS A 95 -14.91 -16.23 -29.39
CA LYS A 95 -15.00 -17.58 -28.82
C LYS A 95 -14.02 -18.59 -29.42
N ASP A 96 -13.31 -18.22 -30.49
CA ASP A 96 -12.21 -19.03 -31.04
C ASP A 96 -10.95 -19.02 -30.16
N ASP A 97 -10.90 -18.12 -29.17
CA ASP A 97 -9.73 -17.88 -28.31
C ASP A 97 -9.87 -18.55 -26.93
N ILE A 98 -10.71 -19.57 -26.79
CA ILE A 98 -11.03 -20.21 -25.50
C ILE A 98 -9.78 -20.80 -24.82
N ALA A 99 -8.80 -21.31 -25.57
CA ALA A 99 -7.53 -21.77 -25.02
C ALA A 99 -6.84 -20.73 -24.13
N LEU A 100 -7.02 -19.43 -24.41
CA LEU A 100 -6.49 -18.37 -23.57
C LEU A 100 -7.09 -18.39 -22.15
N CYS A 101 -8.36 -18.78 -22.00
CA CYS A 101 -9.02 -18.88 -20.70
C CYS A 101 -8.34 -19.92 -19.81
N ASP A 102 -8.00 -21.09 -20.34
CA ASP A 102 -7.31 -22.14 -19.59
C ASP A 102 -5.90 -21.71 -19.21
N ILE A 103 -5.14 -21.18 -20.17
CA ILE A 103 -3.77 -20.69 -19.95
C ILE A 103 -3.75 -19.63 -18.85
N ALA A 104 -4.62 -18.63 -18.96
CA ALA A 104 -4.63 -17.52 -18.04
C ALA A 104 -5.20 -17.90 -16.66
N ALA A 105 -6.26 -18.73 -16.61
CA ALA A 105 -6.80 -19.23 -15.34
C ALA A 105 -5.78 -20.12 -14.61
N PHE A 106 -5.07 -20.97 -15.35
CA PHE A 106 -3.99 -21.78 -14.79
C PHE A 106 -2.86 -20.89 -14.26
N GLU A 107 -2.38 -19.92 -15.03
CA GLU A 107 -1.28 -19.05 -14.61
C GLU A 107 -1.64 -18.25 -13.34
N VAL A 108 -2.88 -17.74 -13.26
CA VAL A 108 -3.37 -17.10 -12.04
C VAL A 108 -3.39 -18.09 -10.86
N THR A 109 -3.91 -19.29 -11.08
CA THR A 109 -4.03 -20.32 -10.04
C THR A 109 -2.66 -20.79 -9.55
N ARG A 110 -1.68 -20.93 -10.45
CA ARG A 110 -0.30 -21.29 -10.13
C ARG A 110 0.38 -20.21 -9.29
N VAL A 111 0.17 -18.94 -9.62
CA VAL A 111 0.69 -17.83 -8.80
C VAL A 111 -0.02 -17.77 -7.44
N PHE A 112 -1.33 -18.00 -7.41
CA PHE A 112 -2.10 -18.08 -6.16
C PHE A 112 -1.62 -19.23 -5.26
N TYR A 113 -1.35 -20.42 -5.82
CA TYR A 113 -0.80 -21.56 -5.09
C TYR A 113 0.52 -21.22 -4.38
N LYS A 114 1.40 -20.44 -5.03
CA LYS A 114 2.65 -19.98 -4.40
C LYS A 114 2.43 -19.06 -3.20
N LEU A 115 1.33 -18.31 -3.19
CA LEU A 115 0.95 -17.42 -2.11
C LEU A 115 0.23 -18.13 -0.95
N LEU A 116 -0.15 -19.41 -1.11
CA LEU A 116 -0.73 -20.17 -0.02
C LEU A 116 0.30 -20.35 1.12
N PRO A 117 -0.13 -20.33 2.39
CA PRO A 117 0.71 -20.71 3.51
C PRO A 117 1.29 -22.12 3.33
N GLU A 118 2.47 -22.38 3.90
CA GLU A 118 3.08 -23.72 3.82
C GLU A 118 2.16 -24.81 4.39
N VAL A 119 1.46 -24.54 5.50
CA VAL A 119 0.46 -25.48 6.08
C VAL A 119 -0.64 -25.84 5.07
N ASP A 120 -1.10 -24.88 4.27
CA ASP A 120 -2.10 -25.13 3.23
C ASP A 120 -1.49 -25.96 2.07
N LYS A 121 -0.24 -25.69 1.68
CA LYS A 121 0.47 -26.47 0.66
C LYS A 121 0.71 -27.91 1.11
N GLU A 122 1.09 -28.13 2.36
CA GLU A 122 1.22 -29.47 2.96
C GLU A 122 -0.11 -30.24 2.87
N ASN A 123 -1.23 -29.58 3.18
CA ASN A 123 -2.56 -30.20 3.06
C ASN A 123 -2.92 -30.60 1.62
N LEU A 124 -2.28 -29.99 0.60
CA LEU A 124 -2.49 -30.32 -0.81
C LEU A 124 -1.53 -31.39 -1.34
N LYS A 125 -0.47 -31.78 -0.61
CA LYS A 125 0.53 -32.74 -1.11
C LYS A 125 -0.04 -34.12 -1.42
N SER A 126 -0.98 -34.58 -0.60
CA SER A 126 -1.62 -35.90 -0.70
C SER A 126 -2.61 -36.04 -1.86
N PHE A 127 -2.99 -34.92 -2.48
CA PHE A 127 -3.93 -34.89 -3.60
C PHE A 127 -3.20 -35.01 -4.93
N SER A 128 -3.64 -35.94 -5.78
CA SER A 128 -3.12 -36.16 -7.13
C SER A 128 -4.07 -35.67 -8.23
N ASP A 129 -4.97 -34.73 -7.91
CA ASP A 129 -5.90 -34.17 -8.87
C ASP A 129 -5.14 -33.40 -9.97
N VAL A 130 -5.64 -33.46 -11.21
CA VAL A 130 -4.97 -32.91 -12.40
C VAL A 130 -4.50 -31.48 -12.19
N LEU A 131 -5.37 -30.58 -11.71
CA LEU A 131 -5.02 -29.17 -11.53
C LEU A 131 -3.91 -29.01 -10.48
N ILE A 132 -3.96 -29.80 -9.40
CA ILE A 132 -2.97 -29.77 -8.31
C ILE A 132 -1.61 -30.26 -8.80
N GLU A 133 -1.57 -31.36 -9.54
CA GLU A 133 -0.33 -31.87 -10.12
C GLU A 133 0.28 -30.88 -11.11
N LEU A 134 -0.54 -30.24 -11.95
CA LEU A 134 -0.07 -29.20 -12.88
C LEU A 134 0.51 -27.97 -12.15
N VAL A 135 -0.14 -27.47 -11.09
CA VAL A 135 0.41 -26.31 -10.36
C VAL A 135 1.65 -26.66 -9.53
N LYS A 136 1.76 -27.90 -9.01
CA LYS A 136 2.95 -28.40 -8.30
C LYS A 136 4.15 -28.53 -9.24
N THR A 137 3.96 -29.14 -10.41
CA THR A 137 5.04 -29.44 -11.39
C THR A 137 5.42 -28.25 -12.25
N GLY A 138 4.67 -27.15 -12.16
CA GLY A 138 4.65 -26.07 -13.14
C GLY A 138 5.96 -25.29 -13.35
N LYS A 139 6.84 -25.76 -14.26
CA LYS A 139 7.93 -24.95 -14.86
C LYS A 139 7.33 -23.83 -15.74
N ARG A 140 8.03 -22.70 -15.89
CA ARG A 140 7.54 -21.48 -16.60
C ARG A 140 7.13 -21.71 -18.08
N THR A 141 7.52 -22.82 -18.70
CA THR A 141 7.39 -23.14 -20.14
C THR A 141 6.06 -23.79 -20.55
N ILE A 142 4.98 -23.54 -19.80
CA ILE A 142 3.75 -24.36 -19.86
C ILE A 142 2.65 -23.79 -20.76
N ALA A 143 2.65 -22.51 -21.13
CA ALA A 143 1.55 -21.89 -21.87
C ALA A 143 1.25 -22.59 -23.22
N GLU A 144 2.29 -23.01 -23.94
CA GLU A 144 2.16 -23.76 -25.20
C GLU A 144 1.67 -25.19 -24.96
N THR A 145 2.18 -25.84 -23.91
CA THR A 145 1.81 -27.22 -23.56
C THR A 145 0.39 -27.32 -23.01
N LEU A 146 -0.14 -26.30 -22.32
CA LEU A 146 -1.51 -26.29 -21.74
C LEU A 146 -2.61 -26.44 -22.77
N MET A 147 -2.38 -25.98 -24.00
CA MET A 147 -3.37 -26.06 -25.08
C MET A 147 -3.68 -27.52 -25.47
N GLU A 148 -2.81 -28.46 -25.09
CA GLU A 148 -2.93 -29.88 -25.39
C GLU A 148 -3.43 -30.71 -24.22
N TYR A 149 -3.78 -30.13 -23.06
CA TYR A 149 -4.30 -30.88 -21.90
C TYR A 149 -5.83 -31.05 -21.98
N PRO A 150 -6.34 -32.20 -22.46
CA PRO A 150 -7.78 -32.44 -22.60
C PRO A 150 -8.52 -32.40 -21.25
N GLU A 151 -7.82 -32.66 -20.15
CA GLU A 151 -8.39 -32.67 -18.81
C GLU A 151 -8.87 -31.29 -18.38
N LEU A 152 -8.18 -30.20 -18.75
CA LEU A 152 -8.66 -28.84 -18.46
C LEU A 152 -9.90 -28.49 -19.28
N GLN A 153 -9.93 -28.92 -20.55
CA GLN A 153 -11.09 -28.75 -21.42
C GLN A 153 -12.32 -29.50 -20.88
N SER A 154 -12.10 -30.65 -20.24
CA SER A 154 -13.18 -31.44 -19.62
C SER A 154 -13.95 -30.67 -18.54
N PHE A 155 -13.30 -29.70 -17.88
CA PHE A 155 -13.97 -28.88 -16.86
C PHE A 155 -15.07 -28.01 -17.45
N HIS A 156 -14.92 -27.49 -18.67
CA HIS A 156 -15.92 -26.61 -19.29
C HIS A 156 -16.66 -27.23 -20.49
N GLY A 157 -16.14 -28.32 -21.05
CA GLY A 157 -16.75 -29.07 -22.15
C GLY A 157 -16.82 -28.31 -23.48
N ILE A 158 -15.86 -27.41 -23.74
CA ILE A 158 -15.74 -26.73 -25.04
C ILE A 158 -14.42 -27.14 -25.68
N GLU A 159 -14.46 -27.68 -26.89
CA GLU A 159 -13.25 -27.97 -27.67
C GLU A 159 -12.64 -26.67 -28.18
N SER A 160 -11.34 -26.45 -27.93
CA SER A 160 -10.63 -25.29 -28.47
C SER A 160 -10.31 -25.50 -29.95
N SER A 161 -10.74 -24.57 -30.81
CA SER A 161 -10.41 -24.57 -32.24
C SER A 161 -8.97 -24.11 -32.52
N SER A 162 -8.40 -23.25 -31.66
CA SER A 162 -7.03 -22.77 -31.77
C SER A 162 -6.07 -23.59 -30.90
N LYS A 163 -5.04 -24.16 -31.52
CA LYS A 163 -3.91 -24.84 -30.86
C LYS A 163 -2.62 -23.99 -30.81
N ILE A 164 -2.69 -22.74 -31.26
CA ILE A 164 -1.53 -21.86 -31.39
C ILE A 164 -1.63 -20.71 -30.38
N PHE A 165 -0.56 -20.52 -29.61
CA PHE A 165 -0.43 -19.39 -28.70
C PHE A 165 -0.16 -18.12 -29.52
N LYS A 166 -1.06 -17.14 -29.47
CA LYS A 166 -0.87 -15.89 -30.20
C LYS A 166 0.17 -15.03 -29.47
N GLU A 167 1.17 -14.53 -30.18
CA GLU A 167 2.17 -13.59 -29.64
C GLU A 167 1.52 -12.37 -28.93
N SER A 168 0.37 -11.91 -29.44
CA SER A 168 -0.40 -10.81 -28.83
C SER A 168 -0.96 -11.13 -27.44
N TRP A 169 -1.07 -12.40 -27.05
CA TRP A 169 -1.52 -12.81 -25.71
C TRP A 169 -0.39 -12.76 -24.69
N LYS A 170 0.86 -12.97 -25.10
CA LYS A 170 2.03 -13.06 -24.23
C LYS A 170 2.12 -11.92 -23.21
N PRO A 171 2.13 -10.64 -23.61
CA PRO A 171 2.26 -9.54 -22.64
C PRO A 171 1.02 -9.43 -21.72
N ILE A 172 -0.16 -9.83 -22.20
CA ILE A 172 -1.40 -9.82 -21.41
C ILE A 172 -1.35 -10.89 -20.33
N VAL A 173 -0.93 -12.12 -20.66
CA VAL A 173 -0.83 -13.23 -19.69
C VAL A 173 0.28 -12.94 -18.67
N GLU A 174 1.46 -12.52 -19.12
CA GLU A 174 2.60 -12.26 -18.24
C GLU A 174 2.31 -11.18 -17.18
N ASN A 175 1.55 -10.15 -17.54
CA ASN A 175 1.29 -9.00 -16.67
C ASN A 175 -0.07 -9.03 -15.97
N LEU A 176 -1.13 -9.56 -16.60
CA LEU A 176 -2.50 -9.49 -16.09
C LEU A 176 -3.07 -10.84 -15.63
N ALA A 177 -2.51 -11.98 -16.05
CA ALA A 177 -2.90 -13.31 -15.51
C ALA A 177 -2.24 -13.57 -14.16
N LYS A 178 -2.42 -12.62 -13.22
CA LYS A 178 -1.95 -12.68 -11.84
C LYS A 178 -3.07 -12.34 -10.87
N PRO A 179 -3.15 -13.00 -9.70
CA PRO A 179 -4.07 -12.60 -8.64
C PRO A 179 -3.98 -11.11 -8.31
N THR A 180 -5.10 -10.46 -7.97
CA THR A 180 -5.09 -9.04 -7.57
C THR A 180 -4.19 -8.83 -6.34
N GLU A 181 -4.21 -9.75 -5.39
CA GLU A 181 -3.32 -9.78 -4.23
C GLU A 181 -1.83 -9.93 -4.62
N TYR A 182 -1.51 -10.65 -5.69
CA TYR A 182 -0.14 -10.71 -6.20
C TYR A 182 0.27 -9.36 -6.81
N LEU A 183 -0.60 -8.76 -7.63
CA LEU A 183 -0.30 -7.50 -8.28
C LEU A 183 -0.01 -6.40 -7.25
N LEU A 184 -0.78 -6.35 -6.16
CA LEU A 184 -0.56 -5.42 -5.06
C LEU A 184 0.80 -5.57 -4.36
N MET A 185 1.46 -6.73 -4.48
CA MET A 185 2.82 -6.97 -3.96
C MET A 185 3.93 -6.80 -5.01
N SER A 186 3.59 -6.75 -6.29
CA SER A 186 4.58 -6.73 -7.38
C SER A 186 5.13 -5.32 -7.66
N GLY A 187 6.24 -5.22 -8.40
CA GLY A 187 6.77 -3.93 -8.86
C GLY A 187 7.21 -3.00 -7.72
N GLY A 188 7.91 -3.56 -6.73
CA GLY A 188 8.57 -2.88 -5.62
C GLY A 188 9.73 -3.74 -5.11
N ASP A 189 10.28 -3.43 -3.94
CA ASP A 189 11.39 -4.21 -3.37
C ASP A 189 10.92 -5.27 -2.37
N HIS A 190 11.88 -5.97 -1.77
CA HIS A 190 11.66 -7.05 -0.81
C HIS A 190 10.80 -6.69 0.42
N ARG A 191 10.55 -5.40 0.73
CA ARG A 191 9.70 -5.01 1.86
C ARG A 191 8.22 -5.23 1.56
N LEU A 192 7.84 -5.45 0.30
CA LEU A 192 6.50 -5.91 -0.10
C LEU A 192 6.32 -7.42 0.06
N ASN A 193 7.40 -8.19 0.19
CA ASN A 193 7.33 -9.62 0.42
C ASN A 193 6.58 -9.92 1.71
N ILE A 194 5.81 -11.00 1.68
CA ILE A 194 4.94 -11.44 2.77
C ILE A 194 5.61 -12.61 3.48
N ASP A 195 5.62 -12.58 4.81
CA ASP A 195 6.01 -13.72 5.65
C ASP A 195 5.03 -14.88 5.46
N GLU A 196 5.56 -16.10 5.32
CA GLU A 196 4.75 -17.29 4.97
C GLU A 196 3.81 -17.75 6.08
N VAL A 197 4.05 -17.33 7.34
CA VAL A 197 3.27 -17.73 8.52
C VAL A 197 2.28 -16.64 8.91
N ALA A 198 2.76 -15.44 9.20
CA ALA A 198 1.94 -14.31 9.62
C ALA A 198 1.11 -13.72 8.46
N LEU A 199 1.52 -13.99 7.22
CA LEU A 199 1.00 -13.39 6.00
C LEU A 199 1.04 -11.86 6.05
N LEU A 200 2.06 -11.29 6.70
CA LEU A 200 2.30 -9.86 6.83
C LEU A 200 3.63 -9.49 6.16
N ASN A 201 3.69 -8.28 5.60
CA ASN A 201 4.94 -7.72 5.10
C ASN A 201 5.68 -6.97 6.22
N LYS A 202 6.83 -6.37 5.90
CA LYS A 202 7.63 -5.60 6.87
C LYS A 202 6.89 -4.42 7.51
N TYR A 203 5.72 -4.02 7.00
CA TYR A 203 4.87 -2.97 7.55
C TYR A 203 3.66 -3.52 8.34
N GLY A 204 3.60 -4.82 8.60
CA GLY A 204 2.44 -5.43 9.27
C GLY A 204 1.18 -5.48 8.40
N CYS A 205 1.32 -5.33 7.07
CA CYS A 205 0.23 -5.27 6.11
C CYS A 205 0.11 -6.53 5.25
N ARG A 206 -1.09 -6.77 4.72
CA ARG A 206 -1.40 -7.85 3.78
C ARG A 206 -1.83 -7.27 2.43
N PRO A 207 -1.66 -7.99 1.32
CA PRO A 207 -2.10 -7.56 0.00
C PRO A 207 -3.58 -7.86 -0.27
N PHE A 208 -4.30 -8.36 0.73
CA PHE A 208 -5.73 -8.62 0.70
C PHE A 208 -6.38 -8.08 1.98
N PRO A 209 -7.71 -7.92 2.01
CA PRO A 209 -8.39 -7.32 3.15
C PRO A 209 -8.15 -8.04 4.48
N ARG A 210 -7.97 -7.26 5.55
CA ARG A 210 -7.74 -7.74 6.93
C ARG A 210 -8.78 -7.17 7.90
N PRO A 211 -10.07 -7.56 7.78
CA PRO A 211 -11.15 -7.00 8.61
C PRO A 211 -11.08 -7.41 10.08
N ASP A 212 -10.27 -8.42 10.42
CA ASP A 212 -10.07 -8.92 11.78
C ASP A 212 -9.09 -8.08 12.61
N ALA A 213 -8.46 -7.05 12.04
CA ALA A 213 -7.49 -6.21 12.72
C ALA A 213 -7.97 -4.75 12.87
N PHE A 214 -7.92 -4.22 14.08
CA PHE A 214 -8.11 -2.81 14.35
C PHE A 214 -6.90 -2.03 13.84
N THR A 215 -7.10 -1.09 12.93
CA THR A 215 -5.99 -0.48 12.18
C THR A 215 -5.96 1.03 12.31
N PHE A 216 -4.92 1.54 13.00
CA PHE A 216 -4.60 2.96 13.15
C PHE A 216 -3.12 3.24 12.83
N ALA A 217 -2.60 2.55 11.82
CA ALA A 217 -1.20 2.57 11.39
C ALA A 217 -0.93 3.53 10.20
N SER A 218 -1.84 4.48 9.94
CA SER A 218 -1.82 5.35 8.75
C SER A 218 -0.63 6.32 8.68
N SER A 219 0.22 6.39 9.71
CA SER A 219 1.51 7.10 9.65
C SER A 219 2.67 6.23 9.09
N THR A 220 2.43 4.92 8.93
CA THR A 220 3.34 3.93 8.33
C THR A 220 2.73 3.34 7.05
N ALA A 221 1.71 2.49 7.18
CA ALA A 221 1.00 1.83 6.08
C ALA A 221 -0.24 1.09 6.61
N THR A 222 -1.15 0.69 5.72
CA THR A 222 -2.36 -0.05 6.09
C THR A 222 -2.69 -1.12 5.05
N SER A 223 -3.27 -2.25 5.48
CA SER A 223 -3.74 -3.28 4.54
C SER A 223 -4.90 -2.74 3.71
N VAL A 224 -4.97 -3.15 2.43
CA VAL A 224 -6.05 -2.76 1.52
C VAL A 224 -7.42 -3.05 2.12
N SER A 225 -8.40 -2.17 1.94
CA SER A 225 -9.77 -2.40 2.43
C SER A 225 -10.51 -3.42 1.54
N ASN A 226 -11.60 -4.00 2.04
CA ASN A 226 -12.50 -4.82 1.21
C ASN A 226 -13.01 -4.04 -0.01
N PHE A 227 -13.38 -2.77 0.19
CA PHE A 227 -13.94 -1.93 -0.86
C PHE A 227 -12.91 -1.62 -1.96
N ALA A 228 -11.70 -1.19 -1.58
CA ALA A 228 -10.63 -0.88 -2.52
C ALA A 228 -10.11 -2.12 -3.24
N PHE A 229 -10.02 -3.27 -2.55
CA PHE A 229 -9.63 -4.54 -3.16
C PHE A 229 -10.64 -4.97 -4.24
N ASP A 230 -11.94 -4.98 -3.92
CA ASP A 230 -13.00 -5.32 -4.87
C ASP A 230 -13.03 -4.39 -6.09
N LYS A 231 -12.77 -3.09 -5.89
CA LYS A 231 -12.69 -2.11 -6.97
C LYS A 231 -11.46 -2.31 -7.84
N THR A 232 -10.34 -2.69 -7.23
CA THR A 232 -9.08 -2.98 -7.94
C THR A 232 -9.18 -4.26 -8.76
N ASP A 233 -9.80 -5.32 -8.21
CA ASP A 233 -10.09 -6.54 -8.99
C ASP A 233 -10.97 -6.23 -10.20
N LYS A 234 -12.02 -5.40 -10.03
CA LYS A 234 -12.85 -4.94 -11.15
C LYS A 234 -12.04 -4.22 -12.23
N VAL A 235 -11.09 -3.37 -11.83
CA VAL A 235 -10.21 -2.67 -12.77
C VAL A 235 -9.29 -3.64 -13.51
N ARG A 236 -8.72 -4.65 -12.83
CA ARG A 236 -7.95 -5.72 -13.50
C ARG A 236 -8.76 -6.38 -14.62
N ARG A 237 -10.04 -6.67 -14.38
CA ARG A 237 -10.94 -7.25 -15.41
C ARG A 237 -11.16 -6.33 -16.60
N ILE A 238 -11.34 -5.04 -16.34
CA ILE A 238 -11.50 -4.04 -17.40
C ILE A 238 -10.22 -3.97 -18.24
N LEU A 239 -9.05 -4.00 -17.60
CA LEU A 239 -7.75 -3.97 -18.28
C LEU A 239 -7.51 -5.22 -19.13
N ILE A 240 -7.88 -6.41 -18.66
CA ILE A 240 -7.81 -7.63 -19.46
C ILE A 240 -8.68 -7.49 -20.72
N LYS A 241 -9.94 -7.09 -20.55
CA LYS A 241 -10.87 -6.88 -21.67
C LYS A 241 -10.35 -5.85 -22.68
N ASN A 242 -9.87 -4.71 -22.18
CA ASN A 242 -9.35 -3.63 -23.01
C ASN A 242 -8.05 -4.04 -23.71
N SER A 243 -7.15 -4.75 -23.03
CA SER A 243 -5.89 -5.24 -23.63
C SER A 243 -6.15 -6.21 -24.77
N LEU A 244 -7.11 -7.12 -24.59
CA LEU A 244 -7.52 -8.04 -25.66
C LEU A 244 -8.15 -7.30 -26.84
N LYS A 245 -8.83 -6.16 -26.61
CA LYS A 245 -9.52 -5.39 -27.67
C LYS A 245 -8.60 -4.40 -28.40
N ASN A 246 -7.79 -3.67 -27.65
CA ASN A 246 -7.07 -2.48 -28.11
C ASN A 246 -5.54 -2.69 -28.17
N GLY A 247 -5.05 -3.84 -27.72
CA GLY A 247 -3.63 -4.10 -27.51
C GLY A 247 -3.17 -3.75 -26.09
N PHE A 248 -2.19 -4.51 -25.59
CA PHE A 248 -1.67 -4.40 -24.23
C PHE A 248 -1.01 -3.05 -23.94
N GLU A 249 -0.07 -2.63 -24.78
CA GLU A 249 0.74 -1.42 -24.56
C GLU A 249 -0.14 -0.16 -24.52
N LYS A 250 -1.01 0.00 -25.51
CA LYS A 250 -1.98 1.10 -25.56
C LYS A 250 -2.85 1.14 -24.29
N THR A 251 -3.36 0.00 -23.86
CA THR A 251 -4.20 -0.11 -22.65
C THR A 251 -3.41 0.25 -21.38
N ALA A 252 -2.15 -0.16 -21.29
CA ALA A 252 -1.29 0.13 -20.15
C ALA A 252 -0.99 1.64 -20.03
N VAL A 253 -0.68 2.30 -21.15
CA VAL A 253 -0.47 3.75 -21.22
C VAL A 253 -1.75 4.50 -20.83
N GLU A 254 -2.89 4.15 -21.45
CA GLU A 254 -4.18 4.77 -21.14
C GLU A 254 -4.56 4.61 -19.66
N PHE A 255 -4.24 3.47 -19.05
CA PHE A 255 -4.52 3.24 -17.63
C PHE A 255 -3.63 4.08 -16.71
N SER A 256 -2.33 4.15 -16.99
CA SER A 256 -1.41 5.00 -16.22
C SER A 256 -1.86 6.47 -16.27
N GLU A 257 -2.17 6.98 -17.46
CA GLU A 257 -2.65 8.35 -17.65
C GLU A 257 -4.02 8.58 -16.99
N LEU A 258 -4.94 7.62 -17.03
CA LEU A 258 -6.20 7.69 -16.29
C LEU A 258 -5.97 7.86 -14.79
N LEU A 259 -5.04 7.12 -14.19
CA LEU A 259 -4.73 7.22 -12.76
C LEU A 259 -4.12 8.59 -12.42
N LYS A 260 -3.19 9.09 -13.25
CA LYS A 260 -2.63 10.43 -13.08
C LYS A 260 -3.72 11.50 -13.17
N ASN A 261 -4.60 11.42 -14.16
CA ASN A 261 -5.73 12.37 -14.33
C ASN A 261 -6.71 12.32 -13.16
N ASN A 262 -6.97 11.15 -12.60
CA ASN A 262 -7.78 11.01 -11.39
C ASN A 262 -7.13 11.72 -10.19
N LEU A 263 -5.81 11.57 -10.00
CA LEU A 263 -5.08 12.32 -8.97
C LEU A 263 -5.10 13.83 -9.23
N LYS A 264 -4.90 14.26 -10.48
CA LYS A 264 -5.02 15.67 -10.85
C LYS A 264 -6.40 16.22 -10.50
N THR A 265 -7.45 15.46 -10.78
CA THR A 265 -8.84 15.83 -10.46
C THR A 265 -9.06 15.92 -8.94
N ILE A 266 -8.64 14.89 -8.18
CA ILE A 266 -8.81 14.84 -6.72
C ILE A 266 -8.14 16.03 -6.03
N PHE A 267 -6.90 16.32 -6.41
CA PHE A 267 -6.11 17.39 -5.80
C PHE A 267 -6.21 18.73 -6.54
N LYS A 268 -7.09 18.82 -7.56
CA LYS A 268 -7.28 20.01 -8.40
C LYS A 268 -5.96 20.57 -8.94
N ILE A 269 -5.09 19.68 -9.40
CA ILE A 269 -3.78 20.00 -9.97
C ILE A 269 -3.99 20.50 -11.40
N ASN A 270 -3.25 21.55 -11.80
CA ASN A 270 -3.25 22.06 -13.17
C ASN A 270 -2.76 20.99 -14.16
N GLU A 271 -3.36 20.94 -15.36
CA GLU A 271 -2.97 20.01 -16.42
C GLU A 271 -1.50 20.11 -16.84
N ALA A 272 -0.91 21.32 -16.77
CA ALA A 272 0.49 21.54 -17.11
C ALA A 272 1.48 20.93 -16.08
N SER A 273 1.00 20.62 -14.88
CA SER A 273 1.78 19.85 -13.89
C SER A 273 1.75 18.37 -14.24
N GLU A 274 2.83 17.66 -13.95
CA GLU A 274 3.02 16.26 -14.33
C GLU A 274 3.19 15.37 -13.12
N ILE A 275 2.76 14.11 -13.23
CA ILE A 275 2.85 13.14 -12.13
C ILE A 275 3.73 11.97 -12.56
N ILE A 276 4.76 11.69 -11.77
CA ILE A 276 5.64 10.53 -11.95
C ILE A 276 5.31 9.52 -10.85
N PHE A 277 4.87 8.33 -11.24
CA PHE A 277 4.65 7.26 -10.26
C PHE A 277 5.98 6.72 -9.75
N SER A 278 5.95 6.31 -8.48
CA SER A 278 7.11 5.80 -7.78
C SER A 278 6.72 4.62 -6.90
N PRO A 279 7.55 3.57 -6.81
CA PRO A 279 7.29 2.48 -5.89
C PRO A 279 7.21 2.94 -4.44
N SER A 280 8.07 3.84 -3.96
CA SER A 280 8.04 4.30 -2.57
C SER A 280 8.52 5.73 -2.40
N GLY A 281 8.39 6.31 -1.20
CA GLY A 281 8.95 7.63 -0.93
C GLY A 281 10.48 7.68 -1.07
N THR A 282 11.20 6.58 -0.84
CA THR A 282 12.65 6.52 -1.06
C THR A 282 13.00 6.46 -2.54
N ASP A 283 12.20 5.75 -3.34
CA ASP A 283 12.32 5.77 -4.81
C ASP A 283 12.02 7.18 -5.34
N SER A 284 11.02 7.88 -4.79
CA SER A 284 10.77 9.29 -5.11
C SER A 284 11.97 10.18 -4.81
N SER A 285 12.71 9.95 -3.71
CA SER A 285 13.97 10.66 -3.44
C SER A 285 15.04 10.39 -4.52
N LEU A 286 15.14 9.15 -5.01
CA LEU A 286 16.05 8.82 -6.13
C LEU A 286 15.62 9.51 -7.43
N GLN A 287 14.31 9.60 -7.71
CA GLN A 287 13.78 10.35 -8.84
C GLN A 287 14.11 11.85 -8.72
N ILE A 288 13.98 12.45 -7.53
CA ILE A 288 14.38 13.84 -7.26
C ILE A 288 15.89 14.03 -7.50
N ALA A 289 16.72 13.09 -7.02
CA ALA A 289 18.17 13.14 -7.24
C ALA A 289 18.51 13.11 -8.73
N ALA A 290 17.77 12.32 -9.52
CA ALA A 290 17.93 12.21 -10.97
C ALA A 290 17.48 13.48 -11.70
N ILE A 291 16.30 14.01 -11.36
CA ILE A 291 15.78 15.28 -11.92
C ILE A 291 16.75 16.42 -11.64
N SER A 292 17.36 16.44 -10.44
CA SER A 292 18.36 17.43 -10.08
C SER A 292 19.58 17.43 -11.03
N GLN A 293 19.93 16.29 -11.63
CA GLN A 293 21.01 16.20 -12.62
C GLN A 293 20.68 16.93 -13.94
N ILE A 294 19.40 16.97 -14.27
CA ILE A 294 18.89 17.56 -15.51
C ILE A 294 18.77 19.07 -15.35
N VAL A 295 18.07 19.51 -14.30
CA VAL A 295 17.66 20.93 -14.11
C VAL A 295 18.83 21.89 -13.90
N THR A 296 20.03 21.42 -13.56
CA THR A 296 21.20 22.28 -13.34
C THR A 296 22.51 21.68 -13.83
N ASN A 297 23.41 22.54 -14.31
CA ASN A 297 24.81 22.20 -14.61
C ASN A 297 25.75 22.40 -13.42
N LYS A 298 25.33 23.15 -12.40
CA LYS A 298 26.12 23.36 -11.18
C LYS A 298 26.27 22.05 -10.43
N ASP A 299 27.26 21.99 -9.54
CA ASP A 299 27.31 20.95 -8.52
C ASP A 299 26.11 21.07 -7.58
N ILE A 300 25.65 19.95 -7.04
CA ILE A 300 24.39 19.86 -6.30
C ILE A 300 24.67 19.58 -4.83
N SER A 301 23.94 20.26 -3.95
CA SER A 301 23.85 19.88 -2.54
C SER A 301 22.38 19.73 -2.14
N HIS A 302 22.00 18.53 -1.72
CA HIS A 302 20.70 18.28 -1.12
C HIS A 302 20.74 18.65 0.36
N ILE A 303 19.77 19.42 0.82
CA ILE A 303 19.59 19.79 2.23
C ILE A 303 18.36 19.02 2.72
N LEU A 304 18.58 17.97 3.50
CA LEU A 304 17.55 17.06 3.96
C LEU A 304 17.10 17.43 5.38
N VAL A 305 15.96 18.13 5.47
CA VAL A 305 15.30 18.41 6.75
C VAL A 305 14.63 17.13 7.27
N ALA A 306 14.57 16.99 8.60
CA ALA A 306 14.01 15.82 9.27
C ALA A 306 14.73 14.51 8.91
N SER A 307 16.05 14.55 8.75
CA SER A 307 16.84 13.40 8.28
C SER A 307 16.75 12.15 9.18
N ASP A 308 16.37 12.31 10.44
CA ASP A 308 16.09 11.29 11.46
C ASP A 308 14.64 10.75 11.40
N GLU A 309 13.73 11.45 10.72
CA GLU A 309 12.31 11.10 10.59
C GLU A 309 11.86 10.83 9.15
N THR A 310 12.79 10.77 8.20
CA THR A 310 12.56 10.28 6.84
C THR A 310 12.76 8.75 6.76
N GLY A 311 12.68 8.18 5.54
CA GLY A 311 13.05 6.78 5.32
C GLY A 311 14.57 6.60 5.40
N SER A 312 15.05 5.50 5.99
CA SER A 312 16.49 5.25 6.20
C SER A 312 17.32 5.24 4.92
N GLY A 313 16.70 4.97 3.76
CA GLY A 313 17.35 4.98 2.46
C GLY A 313 17.39 6.34 1.76
N VAL A 314 16.67 7.36 2.26
CA VAL A 314 16.48 8.65 1.57
C VAL A 314 17.82 9.36 1.33
N ALA A 315 18.65 9.49 2.35
CA ALA A 315 19.96 10.15 2.20
C ALA A 315 20.88 9.41 1.20
N THR A 316 20.80 8.08 1.14
CA THR A 316 21.56 7.26 0.18
C THR A 316 21.03 7.43 -1.24
N ALA A 317 19.70 7.42 -1.41
CA ALA A 317 19.05 7.67 -2.68
C ALA A 317 19.39 9.05 -3.25
N LEU A 318 19.42 10.09 -2.40
CA LEU A 318 19.82 11.45 -2.78
C LEU A 318 21.27 11.55 -3.23
N LYS A 319 22.16 10.66 -2.78
CA LYS A 319 23.55 10.58 -3.27
C LYS A 319 23.70 9.92 -4.65
N GLY A 320 22.60 9.41 -5.22
CA GLY A 320 22.64 8.58 -6.41
C GLY A 320 23.23 7.21 -6.14
N CYS A 321 23.00 6.65 -4.95
CA CYS A 321 23.50 5.32 -4.55
C CYS A 321 22.35 4.34 -4.35
N HIS A 322 22.62 3.05 -4.53
CA HIS A 322 21.67 1.99 -4.23
C HIS A 322 21.33 1.99 -2.73
N PHE A 323 20.07 2.18 -2.37
CA PHE A 323 19.64 2.27 -0.97
C PHE A 323 19.19 0.93 -0.36
N GLU A 324 19.01 -0.10 -1.19
CA GLU A 324 18.72 -1.49 -0.83
C GLU A 324 19.49 -2.45 -1.76
N ASN A 325 19.47 -3.75 -1.47
CA ASN A 325 20.15 -4.79 -2.28
C ASN A 325 19.32 -5.29 -3.48
N THR A 326 18.15 -4.69 -3.70
CA THR A 326 17.26 -5.03 -4.81
C THR A 326 16.60 -3.77 -5.30
N SER A 327 16.62 -3.52 -6.60
CA SER A 327 15.94 -2.38 -7.21
C SER A 327 14.43 -2.62 -7.33
N ALA A 328 13.68 -1.58 -7.69
CA ALA A 328 12.23 -1.68 -7.87
C ALA A 328 11.80 -2.58 -9.05
N LEU A 329 12.67 -2.79 -10.05
CA LEU A 329 12.46 -3.75 -11.13
C LEU A 329 13.07 -5.13 -10.83
N SER A 330 13.40 -5.40 -9.55
CA SER A 330 13.93 -6.68 -9.06
C SER A 330 15.34 -7.05 -9.55
N TYR A 331 16.16 -6.07 -9.95
CA TYR A 331 17.58 -6.32 -10.20
C TYR A 331 18.34 -6.46 -8.87
N ALA A 332 19.23 -7.44 -8.80
CA ALA A 332 20.17 -7.56 -7.69
C ALA A 332 21.21 -6.45 -7.78
N VAL A 333 21.33 -5.65 -6.73
CA VAL A 333 22.25 -4.51 -6.63
C VAL A 333 22.91 -4.52 -5.25
N LYS A 334 23.96 -3.74 -5.05
CA LYS A 334 24.66 -3.69 -3.76
C LYS A 334 24.41 -2.36 -3.07
N LYS A 335 23.78 -2.42 -1.88
CA LYS A 335 23.48 -1.25 -1.07
C LYS A 335 24.75 -0.44 -0.76
N GLY A 336 24.70 0.86 -1.02
CA GLY A 336 25.78 1.82 -0.82
C GLY A 336 26.59 2.12 -2.08
N ASP A 337 26.60 1.23 -3.07
CA ASP A 337 27.34 1.45 -4.32
C ASP A 337 26.67 2.58 -5.14
N LYS A 338 27.47 3.32 -5.91
CA LYS A 338 27.01 4.41 -6.79
C LYS A 338 26.23 3.85 -7.98
N ILE A 339 25.09 4.44 -8.30
CA ILE A 339 24.32 4.13 -9.49
C ILE A 339 24.98 4.79 -10.70
N GLU A 340 25.15 4.04 -11.78
CA GLU A 340 25.82 4.51 -13.00
C GLU A 340 25.16 5.77 -13.59
N GLY A 341 25.98 6.74 -13.99
CA GLY A 341 25.55 8.00 -14.61
C GLY A 341 25.22 9.13 -13.62
N PHE A 342 25.22 8.90 -12.31
CA PHE A 342 25.04 9.98 -11.33
C PHE A 342 26.34 10.75 -11.10
N ARG A 343 26.28 12.09 -11.19
CA ARG A 343 27.35 12.97 -10.70
C ARG A 343 27.45 12.93 -9.18
N ASP A 344 28.57 13.41 -8.65
CA ASP A 344 28.74 13.57 -7.21
C ASP A 344 27.95 14.74 -6.66
N VAL A 345 27.36 14.52 -5.49
CA VAL A 345 26.47 15.45 -4.82
C VAL A 345 26.71 15.39 -3.31
N ASP A 346 26.47 16.51 -2.65
CA ASP A 346 26.48 16.54 -1.19
C ASP A 346 25.07 16.30 -0.63
N VAL A 347 25.01 15.70 0.57
CA VAL A 347 23.77 15.61 1.33
C VAL A 347 24.01 16.14 2.73
N VAL A 348 23.52 17.35 2.97
CA VAL A 348 23.50 18.00 4.29
C VAL A 348 22.26 17.52 5.04
N LYS A 349 22.44 17.01 6.26
CA LYS A 349 21.36 16.47 7.08
C LYS A 349 21.02 17.43 8.20
N ILE A 350 19.75 17.77 8.33
CA ILE A 350 19.21 18.57 9.43
C ILE A 350 18.22 17.67 10.17
N PRO A 351 18.60 17.01 11.28
CA PRO A 351 17.68 16.20 12.07
C PRO A 351 16.68 17.09 12.83
N PHE A 352 15.54 16.56 13.24
CA PHE A 352 14.63 17.24 14.15
C PHE A 352 15.17 17.28 15.58
N ARG A 353 15.90 16.24 15.96
CA ARG A 353 16.40 16.06 17.33
C ARG A 353 17.89 16.33 17.43
N ASP A 354 18.32 16.87 18.56
CA ASP A 354 19.73 17.01 18.90
C ASP A 354 20.36 15.66 19.31
N ASP A 355 21.65 15.66 19.61
CA ASP A 355 22.38 14.44 20.04
C ASP A 355 21.86 13.87 21.36
N ASN A 356 21.14 14.67 22.16
CA ASN A 356 20.48 14.24 23.39
C ASN A 356 19.06 13.69 23.13
N GLY A 357 18.55 13.78 21.90
CA GLY A 357 17.22 13.35 21.49
C GLY A 357 16.12 14.38 21.74
N LYS A 358 16.48 15.59 22.20
CA LYS A 358 15.54 16.69 22.41
C LYS A 358 15.11 17.27 21.07
N LEU A 359 13.82 17.52 20.91
CA LEU A 359 13.29 18.21 19.73
C LEU A 359 13.85 19.64 19.69
N LYS A 360 14.45 20.03 18.57
CA LYS A 360 14.94 21.39 18.36
C LYS A 360 13.78 22.35 18.20
N SER A 361 13.96 23.59 18.64
CA SER A 361 12.93 24.62 18.43
C SER A 361 12.81 24.99 16.95
N THR A 362 11.64 25.47 16.55
CA THR A 362 11.36 25.95 15.20
C THR A 362 12.39 26.99 14.74
N ALA A 363 12.75 27.95 15.60
CA ALA A 363 13.74 28.97 15.29
C ALA A 363 15.14 28.39 15.02
N GLN A 364 15.56 27.38 15.79
CA GLN A 364 16.85 26.71 15.56
C GLN A 364 16.87 25.98 14.22
N LEU A 365 15.80 25.24 13.88
CA LEU A 365 15.68 24.54 12.61
C LEU A 365 15.68 25.50 11.42
N ASP A 366 14.96 26.61 11.53
CA ASP A 366 14.93 27.67 10.52
C ASP A 366 16.33 28.27 10.30
N THR A 367 17.06 28.57 11.37
CA THR A 367 18.45 29.04 11.29
C THR A 367 19.35 28.03 10.58
N GLU A 368 19.31 26.76 10.97
CA GLU A 368 20.13 25.70 10.34
C GLU A 368 19.81 25.54 8.85
N VAL A 369 18.52 25.61 8.46
CA VAL A 369 18.10 25.57 7.06
C VAL A 369 18.66 26.75 6.28
N LEU A 370 18.52 27.97 6.79
CA LEU A 370 19.00 29.17 6.12
C LEU A 370 20.53 29.16 5.98
N GLU A 371 21.25 28.76 7.01
CA GLU A 371 22.71 28.64 6.99
C GLU A 371 23.18 27.59 5.99
N ALA A 372 22.52 26.42 5.93
CA ALA A 372 22.85 25.37 4.97
C ALA A 372 22.64 25.83 3.52
N ILE A 373 21.57 26.59 3.25
CA ILE A 373 21.30 27.16 1.92
C ILE A 373 22.37 28.18 1.57
N LYS A 374 22.63 29.17 2.45
CA LYS A 374 23.65 30.21 2.22
C LYS A 374 25.01 29.60 1.94
N LYS A 375 25.47 28.68 2.80
CA LYS A 375 26.74 27.96 2.61
C LYS A 375 26.80 27.25 1.25
N THR A 376 25.71 26.61 0.83
CA THR A 376 25.63 25.94 -0.48
C THR A 376 25.73 26.95 -1.63
N THR A 377 24.98 28.05 -1.55
CA THR A 377 24.95 29.07 -2.61
C THR A 377 26.25 29.88 -2.69
N ASP A 378 26.91 30.14 -1.55
CA ASP A 378 28.19 30.85 -1.48
C ASP A 378 29.33 30.03 -2.12
N LEU A 379 29.21 28.70 -2.10
CA LEU A 379 30.09 27.79 -2.85
C LEU A 379 29.75 27.71 -4.35
N GLY A 380 28.79 28.49 -4.84
CA GLY A 380 28.33 28.47 -6.24
C GLY A 380 27.51 27.23 -6.62
N ARG A 381 27.15 26.38 -5.65
CA ARG A 381 26.41 25.13 -5.86
C ARG A 381 24.90 25.38 -5.96
N TYR A 382 24.18 24.43 -6.53
CA TYR A 382 22.72 24.42 -6.57
C TYR A 382 22.17 23.72 -5.33
N ALA A 383 21.39 24.45 -4.54
CA ALA A 383 20.74 23.92 -3.36
C ALA A 383 19.42 23.23 -3.73
N VAL A 384 19.20 22.04 -3.19
CA VAL A 384 17.91 21.34 -3.26
C VAL A 384 17.43 21.09 -1.84
N LEU A 385 16.51 21.92 -1.37
CA LEU A 385 15.95 21.83 -0.03
C LEU A 385 14.77 20.84 -0.01
N HIS A 386 14.89 19.81 0.83
CA HIS A 386 13.81 18.88 1.13
C HIS A 386 13.12 19.31 2.42
N VAL A 387 11.97 19.94 2.26
CA VAL A 387 11.06 20.39 3.32
C VAL A 387 10.25 19.21 3.83
N MET A 388 10.09 19.08 5.13
CA MET A 388 9.21 18.08 5.76
C MET A 388 7.87 18.74 6.06
N ASP A 389 6.83 18.41 5.27
CA ASP A 389 5.48 18.94 5.55
C ASP A 389 4.84 18.25 6.74
N HIS A 390 4.92 16.92 6.82
CA HIS A 390 4.48 16.15 7.99
C HIS A 390 5.35 14.90 8.17
N SER A 391 6.02 14.80 9.31
CA SER A 391 6.85 13.66 9.66
C SER A 391 6.03 12.46 10.15
N LYS A 392 6.69 11.31 10.36
CA LYS A 392 6.04 10.12 10.96
C LYS A 392 5.66 10.31 12.44
N LEU A 393 6.17 11.35 13.09
CA LEU A 393 5.83 11.77 14.46
C LEU A 393 4.97 13.04 14.50
N GLY A 394 4.61 13.61 13.34
CA GLY A 394 3.72 14.76 13.24
C GLY A 394 4.40 16.13 13.30
N TYR A 395 5.73 16.20 13.13
CA TYR A 395 6.46 17.47 13.09
C TYR A 395 6.62 18.00 11.65
N ARG A 396 6.88 19.30 11.55
CA ARG A 396 7.01 20.04 10.28
C ARG A 396 8.21 20.97 10.35
N SER A 397 8.95 21.13 9.25
CA SER A 397 10.04 22.09 9.15
C SER A 397 10.47 22.28 7.70
N PRO A 398 10.86 23.50 7.30
CA PRO A 398 10.98 24.72 8.12
C PRO A 398 9.62 25.37 8.42
N SER A 399 9.61 26.45 9.20
CA SER A 399 8.40 27.19 9.55
C SER A 399 7.75 27.87 8.35
N GLU A 400 6.48 28.26 8.48
CA GLU A 400 5.78 29.01 7.41
C GLU A 400 6.44 30.36 7.12
N ASN A 401 6.97 31.03 8.14
CA ASN A 401 7.72 32.29 7.97
C ASN A 401 9.02 32.05 7.19
N MET A 402 9.77 31.00 7.53
CA MET A 402 10.97 30.64 6.78
C MET A 402 10.61 30.24 5.35
N MET A 403 9.55 29.48 5.12
CA MET A 403 9.06 29.15 3.78
C MET A 403 8.71 30.40 2.95
N HIS A 404 8.20 31.47 3.59
CA HIS A 404 8.01 32.76 2.93
C HIS A 404 9.35 33.43 2.61
N ASP A 405 10.31 33.44 3.54
CA ASP A 405 11.64 34.01 3.29
C ASP A 405 12.40 33.28 2.17
N LEU A 406 12.20 31.98 2.02
CA LEU A 406 12.82 31.19 0.96
C LEU A 406 12.39 31.62 -0.45
N THR A 407 11.26 32.33 -0.62
CA THR A 407 10.86 32.86 -1.94
C THR A 407 11.76 33.99 -2.42
N LYS A 408 12.62 34.54 -1.56
CA LYS A 408 13.59 35.58 -1.91
C LYS A 408 14.80 35.02 -2.67
N PHE A 409 15.03 33.71 -2.62
CA PHE A 409 16.11 33.05 -3.37
C PHE A 409 15.73 32.88 -4.85
N LYS A 410 16.71 33.00 -5.74
CA LYS A 410 16.51 32.78 -7.17
C LYS A 410 16.31 31.29 -7.45
N SER A 411 15.40 30.95 -8.37
CA SER A 411 15.16 29.58 -8.82
C SER A 411 16.40 28.90 -9.44
N SER A 412 17.33 29.69 -9.98
CA SER A 412 18.62 29.23 -10.50
C SER A 412 19.66 28.86 -9.42
N SER A 413 19.32 29.05 -8.14
CA SER A 413 20.15 28.68 -6.99
C SER A 413 19.49 27.71 -6.01
N LEU A 414 18.15 27.64 -5.97
CA LEU A 414 17.42 26.83 -5.01
C LEU A 414 16.20 26.15 -5.65
N GLN A 415 16.10 24.83 -5.51
CA GLN A 415 14.86 24.07 -5.69
C GLN A 415 14.30 23.66 -4.34
N ILE A 416 12.98 23.79 -4.17
CA ILE A 416 12.28 23.28 -3.00
C ILE A 416 11.50 22.01 -3.37
N ILE A 417 11.67 21.00 -2.54
CA ILE A 417 10.96 19.73 -2.56
C ILE A 417 10.14 19.64 -1.28
N VAL A 418 8.83 19.45 -1.38
CA VAL A 418 7.96 19.22 -0.24
C VAL A 418 7.78 17.71 -0.07
N ASP A 419 8.37 17.12 0.96
CA ASP A 419 8.05 15.78 1.41
C ASP A 419 6.69 15.81 2.13
N ALA A 420 5.65 15.55 1.34
CA ALA A 420 4.28 15.37 1.78
C ALA A 420 3.90 13.89 1.77
N ALA A 421 4.84 12.98 2.04
CA ALA A 421 4.58 11.55 1.95
C ALA A 421 3.46 11.08 2.90
N GLN A 422 3.22 11.77 4.02
CA GLN A 422 2.07 11.53 4.92
C GLN A 422 0.72 11.90 4.29
N LEU A 423 0.72 12.82 3.33
CA LEU A 423 -0.42 13.32 2.56
C LEU A 423 -1.59 13.79 3.44
N ARG A 424 -1.26 14.52 4.51
CA ARG A 424 -2.20 15.17 5.43
C ARG A 424 -2.36 16.65 5.03
N LEU A 425 -2.70 16.84 3.75
CA LEU A 425 -2.82 18.13 3.08
C LEU A 425 -4.19 18.25 2.40
N ASP A 426 -4.69 19.47 2.31
CA ASP A 426 -5.83 19.79 1.48
C ASP A 426 -5.39 20.09 0.03
N ALA A 427 -6.33 20.00 -0.92
CA ALA A 427 -6.04 20.27 -2.33
C ALA A 427 -5.50 21.69 -2.57
N THR A 428 -5.89 22.65 -1.73
CA THR A 428 -5.41 24.03 -1.76
C THR A 428 -3.93 24.13 -1.42
N ASP A 429 -3.43 23.39 -0.43
CA ASP A 429 -2.02 23.37 -0.05
C ASP A 429 -1.14 22.90 -1.22
N ILE A 430 -1.56 21.80 -1.86
CA ILE A 430 -0.87 21.22 -3.04
C ILE A 430 -0.81 22.24 -4.17
N GLN A 431 -1.93 22.91 -4.49
CA GLN A 431 -1.97 23.96 -5.51
C GLN A 431 -1.04 25.13 -5.18
N VAL A 432 -1.00 25.59 -3.92
CA VAL A 432 -0.12 26.68 -3.49
C VAL A 432 1.35 26.30 -3.67
N TYR A 433 1.74 25.08 -3.33
CA TYR A 433 3.12 24.61 -3.53
C TYR A 433 3.49 24.51 -5.01
N LEU A 434 2.62 23.93 -5.85
CA LEU A 434 2.88 23.82 -7.29
C LEU A 434 2.98 25.20 -7.96
N LYS A 435 2.12 26.16 -7.57
CA LYS A 435 2.16 27.54 -8.07
C LYS A 435 3.47 28.26 -7.70
N LYS A 436 4.09 27.90 -6.57
CA LYS A 436 5.40 28.40 -6.16
C LYS A 436 6.57 27.70 -6.86
N GLY A 437 6.31 26.72 -7.74
CA GLY A 437 7.33 25.95 -8.43
C GLY A 437 7.98 24.87 -7.56
N TYR A 438 7.30 24.41 -6.50
CA TYR A 438 7.82 23.35 -5.64
C TYR A 438 7.44 21.97 -6.18
N ILE A 439 8.37 21.02 -6.10
CA ILE A 439 8.10 19.60 -6.38
C ILE A 439 7.50 18.98 -5.12
N ILE A 440 6.50 18.12 -5.25
CA ILE A 440 5.84 17.49 -4.10
C ILE A 440 5.99 15.98 -4.19
N SER A 441 6.47 15.33 -3.12
CA SER A 441 6.44 13.87 -2.99
C SER A 441 5.24 13.45 -2.14
N ILE A 442 4.46 12.50 -2.63
CA ILE A 442 3.24 12.02 -1.99
C ILE A 442 3.22 10.49 -1.89
N THR A 443 2.41 9.95 -0.98
CA THR A 443 2.07 8.51 -1.00
C THR A 443 0.59 8.26 -0.77
N GLY A 444 0.03 7.26 -1.44
CA GLY A 444 -1.34 6.77 -1.22
C GLY A 444 -1.47 5.91 0.04
N SER A 445 -0.37 5.34 0.52
CA SER A 445 -0.37 4.26 1.53
C SER A 445 -0.53 4.69 2.99
N LYS A 446 -0.46 5.99 3.26
CA LYS A 446 -0.44 6.56 4.61
C LYS A 446 -1.81 7.07 5.01
N TYR A 447 -2.04 8.39 4.99
CA TYR A 447 -3.32 8.96 5.44
C TYR A 447 -4.52 8.36 4.69
N PHE A 448 -4.43 8.22 3.37
CA PHE A 448 -5.51 7.69 2.54
C PHE A 448 -5.65 6.17 2.56
N THR A 449 -4.82 5.46 3.35
CA THR A 449 -4.94 4.02 3.62
C THR A 449 -4.93 3.10 2.39
N GLY A 450 -4.30 3.55 1.31
CA GLY A 450 -3.99 2.69 0.18
C GLY A 450 -2.95 1.61 0.55
N PRO A 451 -2.69 0.63 -0.33
CA PRO A 451 -1.65 -0.36 -0.12
C PRO A 451 -0.25 0.28 -0.06
N PRO A 452 0.69 -0.27 0.75
CA PRO A 452 2.07 0.20 0.84
C PRO A 452 2.73 0.17 -0.53
N TYR A 453 3.67 1.08 -0.79
CA TYR A 453 4.37 1.25 -2.08
C TYR A 453 3.55 1.94 -3.18
N SER A 454 2.77 2.94 -2.82
CA SER A 454 2.05 3.83 -3.74
C SER A 454 2.64 5.24 -3.66
N GLY A 455 3.89 5.43 -4.11
CA GLY A 455 4.58 6.73 -4.13
C GLY A 455 4.35 7.51 -5.43
N ALA A 456 4.46 8.84 -5.39
CA ALA A 456 4.49 9.67 -6.59
C ALA A 456 5.22 10.99 -6.34
N LEU A 457 5.72 11.57 -7.43
CA LEU A 457 6.15 12.96 -7.49
C LEU A 457 5.16 13.76 -8.32
N ILE A 458 4.82 14.96 -7.85
CA ILE A 458 4.09 15.96 -8.63
C ILE A 458 5.09 17.04 -9.00
N LEU A 459 5.31 17.20 -10.30
CA LEU A 459 6.18 18.21 -10.87
C LEU A 459 5.35 19.45 -11.23
N PRO A 460 5.76 20.64 -10.78
CA PRO A 460 5.15 21.88 -11.26
C PRO A 460 5.51 22.10 -12.72
N GLU A 461 4.69 22.87 -13.42
CA GLU A 461 4.84 23.22 -14.84
C GLU A 461 6.25 23.71 -15.17
N SER A 462 6.82 24.60 -14.35
CA SER A 462 8.16 25.16 -14.56
C SER A 462 9.27 24.10 -14.59
N ILE A 463 9.15 23.03 -13.79
CA ILE A 463 10.13 21.93 -13.78
C ILE A 463 9.86 20.96 -14.91
N ASN A 464 8.59 20.71 -15.23
CA ASN A 464 8.22 19.87 -16.36
C ASN A 464 8.77 20.45 -17.68
N GLU A 465 8.61 21.75 -17.90
CA GLU A 465 9.18 22.45 -19.06
C GLU A 465 10.71 22.33 -19.14
N LEU A 466 11.41 22.47 -18.01
CA LEU A 466 12.87 22.32 -17.96
C LEU A 466 13.31 20.90 -18.35
N ILE A 467 12.58 19.86 -17.93
CA ILE A 467 12.87 18.47 -18.28
C ILE A 467 12.60 18.23 -19.77
N LEU A 468 11.46 18.69 -20.29
CA LEU A 468 11.08 18.51 -21.69
C LEU A 468 12.04 19.19 -22.66
N ASN A 469 12.57 20.37 -22.28
CA ASN A 469 13.50 21.16 -23.09
C ASN A 469 14.97 20.78 -22.87
N SER A 470 15.29 19.86 -21.96
CA SER A 470 16.67 19.45 -21.72
C SER A 470 17.17 18.46 -22.76
N GLU A 471 18.40 18.66 -23.22
CA GLU A 471 19.13 17.69 -24.07
C GLU A 471 19.84 16.61 -23.24
N LYS A 472 19.79 16.71 -21.90
CA LYS A 472 20.42 15.73 -21.00
C LYS A 472 19.56 14.49 -20.82
N SER A 473 20.21 13.33 -20.78
CA SER A 473 19.58 12.09 -20.34
C SER A 473 19.54 11.97 -18.81
N LEU A 474 18.58 11.20 -18.29
CA LEU A 474 18.67 10.69 -16.93
C LEU A 474 19.94 9.82 -16.76
N PRO A 475 20.42 9.61 -15.52
CA PRO A 475 21.48 8.64 -15.23
C PRO A 475 21.13 7.24 -15.75
N VAL A 476 22.03 6.62 -16.53
CA VAL A 476 21.79 5.36 -17.26
C VAL A 476 21.48 4.16 -16.35
N GLY A 477 22.02 4.14 -15.13
CA GLY A 477 21.75 3.08 -14.15
C GLY A 477 20.28 3.05 -13.66
N LEU A 478 19.50 4.09 -13.95
CA LEU A 478 18.06 4.13 -13.61
C LEU A 478 17.20 3.20 -14.46
N SER A 479 17.73 2.66 -15.56
CA SER A 479 17.12 1.52 -16.28
C SER A 479 16.80 0.35 -15.35
N GLN A 480 17.58 0.15 -14.29
CA GLN A 480 17.33 -0.92 -13.31
C GLN A 480 16.19 -0.59 -12.32
N TYR A 481 15.70 0.65 -12.28
CA TYR A 481 14.74 1.13 -11.28
C TYR A 481 13.38 1.52 -11.84
N TYR A 482 13.34 2.12 -13.03
CA TYR A 482 12.13 2.72 -13.57
C TYR A 482 11.90 2.35 -15.02
N ASN A 483 10.62 2.32 -15.42
CA ASN A 483 10.26 2.15 -16.81
C ASN A 483 10.06 3.51 -17.47
N HIS A 484 10.25 3.55 -18.79
CA HIS A 484 9.94 4.73 -19.60
C HIS A 484 8.50 5.22 -19.40
N SER A 485 7.55 4.30 -19.20
CA SER A 485 6.12 4.59 -18.99
C SER A 485 5.78 5.31 -17.69
N ASP A 486 6.70 5.32 -16.71
CA ASP A 486 6.50 5.96 -15.42
C ASP A 486 6.83 7.47 -15.46
N PHE A 487 7.58 7.91 -16.48
CA PHE A 487 8.07 9.27 -16.66
C PHE A 487 7.29 10.05 -17.73
N PRO A 488 7.36 11.40 -17.73
CA PRO A 488 6.75 12.22 -18.78
C PRO A 488 7.38 11.86 -20.13
N LYS A 489 6.59 11.87 -21.21
CA LYS A 489 7.09 11.64 -22.58
C LYS A 489 7.97 12.82 -23.04
N SER A 490 9.22 12.85 -22.57
CA SER A 490 10.25 13.76 -23.04
C SER A 490 10.97 13.16 -24.25
N ARG A 491 11.52 14.02 -25.13
CA ARG A 491 12.21 13.58 -26.35
C ARG A 491 13.55 12.86 -26.08
N PHE A 492 14.19 13.12 -24.93
CA PHE A 492 15.56 12.67 -24.64
C PHE A 492 15.77 12.07 -23.24
N SER A 493 15.11 12.60 -22.20
CA SER A 493 15.52 12.30 -20.81
C SER A 493 15.19 10.88 -20.34
N SER A 494 14.09 10.29 -20.82
CA SER A 494 13.58 8.98 -20.39
C SER A 494 14.02 7.80 -21.26
N ASN A 495 14.64 8.02 -22.42
CA ASN A 495 14.99 6.96 -23.38
C ASN A 495 16.01 5.93 -22.83
N VAL A 496 16.72 6.29 -21.76
CA VAL A 496 17.65 5.39 -21.07
C VAL A 496 16.96 4.41 -20.11
N LEU A 497 15.68 4.64 -19.80
CA LEU A 497 14.91 3.80 -18.89
C LEU A 497 14.43 2.52 -19.59
N SER A 498 14.12 1.47 -18.83
CA SER A 498 13.66 0.21 -19.41
C SER A 498 12.26 0.32 -20.03
N ASP A 499 12.01 -0.48 -21.05
CA ASP A 499 10.65 -0.74 -21.52
C ASP A 499 9.86 -1.54 -20.48
N GLY A 500 8.56 -1.29 -20.40
CA GLY A 500 7.67 -2.03 -19.51
C GLY A 500 6.69 -1.15 -18.75
N PHE A 501 5.97 -1.77 -17.83
CA PHE A 501 4.91 -1.13 -17.04
C PHE A 501 4.90 -1.68 -15.62
N ASN A 502 4.85 -0.81 -14.62
CA ASN A 502 4.73 -1.23 -13.22
C ASN A 502 3.25 -1.38 -12.82
N TYR A 503 2.61 -2.45 -13.28
CA TYR A 503 1.22 -2.75 -12.93
C TYR A 503 0.99 -2.88 -11.42
N GLY A 504 1.98 -3.33 -10.66
CA GLY A 504 1.88 -3.36 -9.21
C GLY A 504 1.67 -1.96 -8.62
N SER A 505 2.49 -0.99 -9.04
CA SER A 505 2.32 0.42 -8.68
C SER A 505 0.96 0.96 -9.11
N TYR A 506 0.53 0.69 -10.34
CA TYR A 506 -0.75 1.18 -10.87
C TYR A 506 -1.94 0.61 -10.11
N MET A 507 -1.92 -0.68 -9.74
CA MET A 507 -2.98 -1.31 -8.96
C MET A 507 -3.05 -0.75 -7.53
N ARG A 508 -1.90 -0.46 -6.92
CA ARG A 508 -1.86 0.18 -5.60
C ARG A 508 -2.35 1.63 -5.63
N TRP A 509 -1.98 2.39 -6.66
CA TRP A 509 -2.51 3.73 -6.87
C TRP A 509 -4.01 3.74 -7.15
N ASN A 510 -4.51 2.79 -7.95
CA ASN A 510 -5.94 2.61 -8.14
C ASN A 510 -6.65 2.38 -6.79
N ALA A 511 -6.14 1.48 -5.95
CA ALA A 511 -6.71 1.24 -4.62
C ALA A 511 -6.66 2.49 -3.72
N ALA A 512 -5.57 3.27 -3.75
CA ALA A 512 -5.46 4.52 -3.00
C ALA A 512 -6.45 5.60 -3.51
N ILE A 513 -6.57 5.78 -4.83
CA ILE A 513 -7.49 6.72 -5.47
C ILE A 513 -8.94 6.36 -5.12
N VAL A 514 -9.29 5.07 -5.11
CA VAL A 514 -10.62 4.62 -4.68
C VAL A 514 -10.95 5.04 -3.25
N GLU A 515 -9.97 4.98 -2.33
CA GLU A 515 -10.16 5.46 -0.95
C GLU A 515 -10.19 6.98 -0.86
N MET A 516 -9.37 7.69 -1.64
CA MET A 516 -9.42 9.15 -1.77
C MET A 516 -10.82 9.60 -2.22
N ASP A 517 -11.34 9.04 -3.30
CA ASP A 517 -12.70 9.32 -3.80
C ASP A 517 -13.76 9.08 -2.74
N ARG A 518 -13.63 7.99 -1.98
CA ARG A 518 -14.57 7.65 -0.91
C ARG A 518 -14.50 8.66 0.23
N TYR A 519 -13.31 9.07 0.63
CA TYR A 519 -13.09 10.11 1.63
C TYR A 519 -13.65 11.45 1.18
N PHE A 520 -13.35 11.86 -0.06
CA PHE A 520 -13.77 13.15 -0.60
C PHE A 520 -15.28 13.26 -0.83
N LYS A 521 -16.00 12.14 -0.93
CA LYS A 521 -17.48 12.07 -0.94
C LYS A 521 -18.13 12.37 0.41
N THR A 522 -17.38 12.33 1.52
CA THR A 522 -17.89 12.78 2.82
C THR A 522 -17.91 14.32 2.83
N PRO A 523 -19.05 14.97 3.07
CA PRO A 523 -19.14 16.43 3.13
C PRO A 523 -18.08 17.03 4.06
N ILE A 524 -17.49 18.17 3.67
CA ILE A 524 -16.35 18.76 4.39
C ILE A 524 -16.66 19.03 5.86
N LEU A 525 -17.86 19.51 6.19
CA LEU A 525 -18.30 19.74 7.57
C LEU A 525 -18.23 18.45 8.41
N TYR A 526 -18.82 17.35 7.93
CA TYR A 526 -18.86 16.09 8.70
C TYR A 526 -17.50 15.41 8.77
N ARG A 527 -16.70 15.52 7.71
CA ARG A 527 -15.31 15.09 7.72
C ARG A 527 -14.55 15.81 8.83
N ASN A 528 -14.64 17.13 8.87
CA ASN A 528 -13.98 17.99 9.85
C ASN A 528 -14.42 17.65 11.29
N MET A 529 -15.73 17.59 11.55
CA MET A 529 -16.26 17.21 12.86
C MET A 529 -15.85 15.79 13.27
N GLY A 530 -15.88 14.82 12.35
CA GLY A 530 -15.49 13.44 12.64
C GLY A 530 -13.99 13.28 12.89
N ILE A 531 -13.14 14.05 12.19
CA ILE A 531 -11.70 14.13 12.44
C ILE A 531 -11.47 14.66 13.86
N GLU A 532 -12.05 15.81 14.20
CA GLU A 532 -11.88 16.45 15.49
C GLU A 532 -12.37 15.55 16.63
N MET A 533 -13.58 15.02 16.51
CA MET A 533 -14.17 14.11 17.50
C MET A 533 -13.24 12.91 17.75
N PHE A 534 -12.77 12.24 16.70
CA PHE A 534 -11.86 11.10 16.83
C PHE A 534 -10.50 11.47 17.41
N CYS A 535 -9.91 12.57 16.94
CA CYS A 535 -8.59 13.01 17.37
C CYS A 535 -8.58 13.43 18.85
N ASN A 536 -9.59 14.18 19.29
CA ASN A 536 -9.73 14.58 20.70
C ASN A 536 -9.84 13.35 21.60
N PHE A 537 -10.65 12.36 21.21
CA PHE A 537 -10.78 11.10 21.96
C PHE A 537 -9.45 10.33 22.07
N VAL A 538 -8.67 10.25 20.98
CA VAL A 538 -7.36 9.57 21.00
C VAL A 538 -6.40 10.29 21.95
N GLU A 539 -6.37 11.63 21.91
CA GLU A 539 -5.53 12.44 22.78
C GLU A 539 -5.89 12.26 24.25
N GLU A 540 -7.18 12.38 24.59
CA GLU A 540 -7.71 12.16 25.94
C GLU A 540 -7.37 10.73 26.43
N SER A 541 -7.61 9.71 25.60
CA SER A 541 -7.32 8.31 25.96
C SER A 541 -5.84 8.05 26.23
N ILE A 542 -4.93 8.71 25.50
CA ILE A 542 -3.49 8.60 25.75
C ILE A 542 -3.10 9.31 27.05
N ASN A 543 -3.69 10.49 27.32
CA ASN A 543 -3.41 11.26 28.53
C ASN A 543 -3.95 10.60 29.81
N GLU A 544 -5.08 9.88 29.72
CA GLU A 544 -5.66 9.13 30.86
C GLU A 544 -4.88 7.85 31.19
N ALA A 545 -4.20 7.26 30.21
CA ALA A 545 -3.42 6.04 30.41
C ALA A 545 -2.07 6.34 31.09
N THR A 546 -1.98 6.08 32.39
CA THR A 546 -0.79 6.37 33.22
C THR A 546 0.52 5.72 32.75
N PHE A 547 0.45 4.65 31.95
CA PHE A 547 1.61 3.96 31.37
C PHE A 547 1.98 4.48 29.97
N LEU A 548 1.29 5.51 29.46
CA LEU A 548 1.61 6.17 28.19
C LEU A 548 2.06 7.60 28.43
N VAL A 549 3.07 8.05 27.69
CA VAL A 549 3.54 9.45 27.74
C VAL A 549 3.53 10.03 26.34
N PRO A 550 2.70 11.04 26.03
CA PRO A 550 2.66 11.65 24.71
C PRO A 550 3.98 12.35 24.39
N LEU A 551 4.56 12.05 23.21
CA LEU A 551 5.81 12.69 22.76
C LEU A 551 5.63 14.18 22.42
N TYR A 552 4.38 14.59 22.20
CA TYR A 552 3.99 15.96 21.86
C TYR A 552 3.59 16.80 23.09
N ALA A 553 3.81 16.29 24.32
CA ALA A 553 3.66 17.11 25.52
C ALA A 553 4.61 18.31 25.48
N GLY A 554 4.08 19.53 25.41
CA GLY A 554 4.85 20.76 25.31
C GLY A 554 4.98 21.34 23.89
N ASP A 555 4.46 20.65 22.87
CA ASP A 555 4.25 21.25 21.55
C ASP A 555 3.14 22.29 21.68
N VAL A 556 3.52 23.57 21.78
CA VAL A 556 2.57 24.67 21.57
C VAL A 556 2.27 24.71 20.07
N GLN A 557 1.55 23.70 19.56
CA GLN A 557 0.68 24.03 18.44
C GLN A 557 -0.35 24.94 19.06
N THR A 558 -0.17 26.23 18.79
CA THR A 558 -1.25 27.18 18.90
C THR A 558 -2.45 26.51 18.25
N ASN A 559 -3.44 26.19 19.07
CA ASN A 559 -4.82 26.12 18.65
C ASN A 559 -5.14 27.50 18.05
N ASN A 560 -4.61 27.79 16.85
CA ASN A 560 -4.91 28.95 16.06
C ASN A 560 -6.29 28.69 15.44
N PHE A 561 -7.30 28.53 16.32
CA PHE A 561 -8.70 28.80 16.01
C PHE A 561 -8.90 30.28 15.59
N ASN A 562 -7.84 31.10 15.65
CA ASN A 562 -7.81 32.49 15.19
C ASN A 562 -7.60 32.63 13.66
N GLY A 563 -7.50 31.55 12.90
CA GLY A 563 -7.45 31.57 11.42
C GLY A 563 -8.72 30.97 10.81
N ASN A 564 -9.29 31.64 9.80
CA ASN A 564 -10.52 31.25 9.10
C ASN A 564 -10.45 29.90 8.32
N GLU A 565 -9.36 29.15 8.40
CA GLU A 565 -9.15 27.92 7.61
C GLU A 565 -9.05 26.69 8.52
N PHE A 566 -10.16 25.94 8.60
CA PHE A 566 -10.20 24.60 9.19
C PHE A 566 -9.84 23.58 8.11
N GLY A 567 -8.74 22.82 8.29
CA GLY A 567 -8.25 21.83 7.34
C GLY A 567 -7.50 20.70 8.02
N ILE A 568 -7.24 19.60 7.31
CA ILE A 568 -6.53 18.45 7.89
C ILE A 568 -5.10 18.80 8.31
N ARG A 569 -4.49 19.78 7.62
CA ARG A 569 -3.13 20.26 7.85
C ARG A 569 -2.97 20.95 9.21
N THR A 570 -4.06 21.42 9.83
CA THR A 570 -4.03 22.15 11.10
C THR A 570 -4.38 21.29 12.32
N ILE A 571 -4.84 20.05 12.11
CA ILE A 571 -5.25 19.14 13.18
C ILE A 571 -4.18 18.07 13.38
N ARG A 572 -3.78 17.84 14.64
CA ARG A 572 -2.94 16.69 14.98
C ARG A 572 -3.70 15.40 14.71
N THR A 573 -3.14 14.57 13.84
CA THR A 573 -3.76 13.31 13.41
C THR A 573 -2.82 12.11 13.56
N ILE A 574 -1.64 12.33 14.14
CA ILE A 574 -0.65 11.33 14.53
C ILE A 574 -0.33 11.57 16.01
N PHE A 575 -0.56 10.56 16.84
CA PHE A 575 -0.39 10.62 18.29
C PHE A 575 0.71 9.66 18.73
N PRO A 576 1.99 10.10 18.69
CA PRO A 576 3.11 9.32 19.20
C PRO A 576 3.18 9.32 20.73
N PHE A 577 3.44 8.16 21.32
CA PHE A 577 3.58 8.00 22.77
C PHE A 577 4.69 7.02 23.13
N PHE A 578 5.38 7.30 24.23
CA PHE A 578 6.21 6.32 24.93
C PHE A 578 5.34 5.38 25.76
N ILE A 579 5.92 4.23 26.11
CA ILE A 579 5.30 3.23 26.96
C ILE A 579 6.17 3.05 28.19
N LEU A 580 5.58 3.24 29.37
CA LEU A 580 6.24 3.08 30.65
C LEU A 580 5.91 1.74 31.30
N LYS A 581 6.86 1.18 32.04
CA LYS A 581 6.64 0.09 32.98
C LYS A 581 7.33 0.47 34.29
N ASN A 582 6.58 0.52 35.39
CA ASN A 582 7.08 0.99 36.69
C ASN A 582 7.70 2.39 36.61
N ASN A 583 7.05 3.32 35.89
CA ASN A 583 7.52 4.69 35.61
C ASN A 583 8.83 4.81 34.81
N GLU A 584 9.36 3.71 34.28
CA GLU A 584 10.54 3.70 33.41
C GLU A 584 10.15 3.42 31.95
N PRO A 585 10.75 4.10 30.96
CA PRO A 585 10.45 3.85 29.56
C PRO A 585 10.89 2.45 29.13
N LEU A 586 10.06 1.77 28.35
CA LEU A 586 10.49 0.54 27.69
C LEU A 586 11.67 0.83 26.75
N ASN A 587 12.67 -0.06 26.76
CA ASN A 587 13.76 0.00 25.79
C ASN A 587 13.28 -0.34 24.37
N LEU A 588 14.11 -0.05 23.37
CA LEU A 588 13.78 -0.23 21.96
C LEU A 588 13.27 -1.65 21.62
N ASP A 589 13.95 -2.69 22.12
CA ASP A 589 13.64 -4.07 21.75
C ASP A 589 12.31 -4.52 22.38
N LYS A 590 12.03 -4.12 23.62
CA LYS A 590 10.73 -4.36 24.26
C LYS A 590 9.59 -3.65 23.55
N VAL A 591 9.79 -2.41 23.07
CA VAL A 591 8.76 -1.71 22.28
C VAL A 591 8.51 -2.41 20.94
N LYS A 592 9.57 -2.88 20.25
CA LYS A 592 9.42 -3.67 19.02
C LYS A 592 8.69 -4.99 19.26
N LYS A 593 9.03 -5.70 20.33
CA LYS A 593 8.36 -6.95 20.73
C LYS A 593 6.89 -6.69 21.04
N LEU A 594 6.59 -5.65 21.82
CA LEU A 594 5.22 -5.22 22.13
C LEU A 594 4.42 -4.91 20.86
N TYR A 595 5.01 -4.20 19.89
CA TYR A 595 4.35 -3.93 18.59
C TYR A 595 3.98 -5.23 17.85
N LEU A 596 4.87 -6.22 17.82
CA LEU A 596 4.59 -7.51 17.18
C LEU A 596 3.49 -8.29 17.91
N LEU A 597 3.53 -8.32 19.24
CA LEU A 597 2.52 -8.96 20.09
C LEU A 597 1.14 -8.31 19.95
N LEU A 598 1.11 -6.97 19.89
CA LEU A 598 -0.11 -6.19 19.70
C LEU A 598 -0.82 -6.60 18.39
N ASN A 599 -0.04 -6.90 17.35
CA ASN A 599 -0.54 -7.30 16.04
C ASN A 599 -0.82 -8.82 15.89
N SER A 600 -0.64 -9.60 16.97
CA SER A 600 -0.77 -11.06 17.00
C SER A 600 -1.95 -11.51 17.86
N ASP A 601 -2.42 -12.75 17.64
CA ASP A 601 -3.40 -13.40 18.51
C ASP A 601 -2.64 -14.03 19.69
N LEU A 602 -2.93 -13.57 20.91
CA LEU A 602 -2.26 -14.02 22.12
C LEU A 602 -3.14 -14.94 22.97
N SER A 603 -4.34 -15.32 22.48
CA SER A 603 -5.34 -16.06 23.26
C SER A 603 -4.80 -17.36 23.88
N ASP A 604 -3.88 -18.03 23.18
CA ASP A 604 -3.27 -19.26 23.67
C ASP A 604 -2.46 -19.08 24.97
N HIS A 605 -1.86 -17.91 25.17
CA HIS A 605 -1.14 -17.58 26.42
C HIS A 605 -2.08 -17.34 27.60
N PHE A 606 -3.38 -17.15 27.36
CA PHE A 606 -4.37 -16.79 28.38
C PHE A 606 -5.48 -17.85 28.54
N LYS A 607 -5.27 -19.12 28.14
CA LYS A 607 -6.29 -20.19 28.18
C LYS A 607 -6.95 -20.44 29.55
N GLY A 608 -6.31 -20.03 30.65
CA GLY A 608 -6.84 -20.13 32.01
C GLY A 608 -7.46 -18.84 32.57
N SER A 609 -7.44 -17.74 31.81
CA SER A 609 -7.95 -16.44 32.23
C SER A 609 -9.46 -16.29 31.95
N SER A 610 -10.05 -15.17 32.37
CA SER A 610 -11.44 -14.87 32.05
C SER A 610 -11.66 -14.78 30.54
N LEU A 611 -12.89 -15.06 30.08
CA LEU A 611 -13.26 -14.94 28.67
C LEU A 611 -13.02 -13.53 28.10
N GLU A 612 -13.11 -12.50 28.94
CA GLU A 612 -12.81 -11.12 28.56
C GLU A 612 -11.33 -10.94 28.21
N ILE A 613 -10.42 -11.47 29.04
CA ILE A 613 -8.97 -11.43 28.78
C ILE A 613 -8.62 -12.21 27.52
N ILE A 614 -9.19 -13.42 27.35
CA ILE A 614 -8.95 -14.24 26.15
C ILE A 614 -9.40 -13.50 24.89
N ARG A 615 -10.58 -12.85 24.94
CA ARG A 615 -11.08 -12.02 23.83
C ARG A 615 -10.15 -10.86 23.54
N LEU A 616 -9.75 -10.08 24.56
CA LEU A 616 -8.82 -8.95 24.40
C LEU A 616 -7.49 -9.40 23.80
N ALA A 617 -6.92 -10.49 24.33
CA ALA A 617 -5.67 -11.08 23.85
C ALA A 617 -5.73 -11.52 22.38
N SER A 618 -6.88 -12.03 21.92
CA SER A 618 -7.07 -12.49 20.54
C SER A 618 -7.13 -11.37 19.49
N LEU A 619 -7.47 -10.14 19.89
CA LEU A 619 -7.72 -9.04 18.96
C LEU A 619 -6.42 -8.54 18.34
N LYS A 620 -6.35 -8.50 17.01
CA LYS A 620 -5.17 -7.99 16.30
C LYS A 620 -5.24 -6.48 16.22
N CYS A 621 -4.26 -5.81 16.77
CA CYS A 621 -4.17 -4.35 16.81
C CYS A 621 -2.96 -3.89 16.01
N HIS A 622 -3.20 -3.16 14.91
CA HIS A 622 -2.16 -2.67 14.01
C HIS A 622 -2.08 -1.14 14.08
N ILE A 623 -1.06 -0.64 14.74
CA ILE A 623 -0.77 0.81 14.88
C ILE A 623 0.58 1.17 14.25
N GLY A 624 1.01 2.43 14.35
CA GLY A 624 2.31 2.85 13.82
C GLY A 624 3.47 2.07 14.45
N GLN A 625 4.38 1.57 13.60
CA GLN A 625 5.61 0.86 13.99
C GLN A 625 6.46 1.58 15.05
N ALA A 626 7.37 0.86 15.71
CA ALA A 626 8.33 1.50 16.61
C ALA A 626 9.20 2.53 15.85
N VAL A 627 9.28 3.75 16.39
CA VAL A 627 10.21 4.80 15.94
C VAL A 627 11.18 5.10 17.06
N ASN A 628 12.48 4.98 16.79
CA ASN A 628 13.53 5.25 17.77
C ASN A 628 13.48 6.70 18.22
N VAL A 629 13.30 6.92 19.51
CA VAL A 629 13.33 8.26 20.14
C VAL A 629 13.96 8.08 21.52
N LYS A 630 14.85 8.98 21.93
CA LYS A 630 15.38 8.97 23.30
C LYS A 630 14.32 9.51 24.25
N TYR A 631 14.10 8.81 25.35
CA TYR A 631 13.32 9.32 26.47
C TYR A 631 14.20 10.23 27.34
N GLU A 632 13.58 10.99 28.24
CA GLU A 632 14.25 11.85 29.22
C GLU A 632 15.49 11.18 29.82
N ASN A 633 16.53 11.97 30.15
CA ASN A 633 17.83 11.47 30.64
C ASN A 633 18.62 10.59 29.63
N LYS A 634 18.36 10.74 28.32
CA LYS A 634 19.10 10.10 27.20
C LYS A 634 18.93 8.59 27.09
N LEU A 635 17.91 8.00 27.72
CA LEU A 635 17.63 6.56 27.61
C LEU A 635 17.13 6.22 26.20
N GLN A 636 17.77 5.25 25.54
CA GLN A 636 17.37 4.81 24.21
C GLN A 636 16.05 4.03 24.29
N SER A 637 15.00 4.59 23.68
CA SER A 637 13.65 4.02 23.67
C SER A 637 13.06 4.09 22.25
N ALA A 638 11.76 3.84 22.14
CA ALA A 638 10.96 4.07 20.95
C ALA A 638 9.52 4.44 21.30
N VAL A 639 8.87 5.13 20.38
CA VAL A 639 7.44 5.45 20.46
C VAL A 639 6.62 4.57 19.51
N LEU A 640 5.40 4.25 19.92
CA LEU A 640 4.34 3.79 19.01
C LEU A 640 3.40 4.95 18.72
N ARG A 641 2.56 4.82 17.69
CA ARG A 641 1.64 5.89 17.30
C ARG A 641 0.26 5.36 16.96
N ILE A 642 -0.77 5.98 17.49
CA ILE A 642 -2.14 5.84 16.99
C ILE A 642 -2.35 6.98 15.98
N SER A 643 -2.78 6.65 14.76
CA SER A 643 -2.88 7.62 13.67
C SER A 643 -4.22 7.52 12.98
N LEU A 644 -4.89 8.66 12.81
CA LEU A 644 -6.12 8.75 12.03
C LEU A 644 -5.81 8.47 10.55
N GLY A 645 -6.56 7.56 9.94
CA GLY A 645 -6.58 7.32 8.50
C GLY A 645 -7.93 7.70 7.90
N ALA A 646 -7.95 8.05 6.62
CA ALA A 646 -9.12 8.51 5.88
C ALA A 646 -10.31 7.53 5.95
N ARG A 647 -10.05 6.21 6.10
CA ARG A 647 -11.09 5.18 6.28
C ARG A 647 -11.93 5.34 7.53
N VAL A 648 -11.40 5.87 8.63
CA VAL A 648 -12.20 6.16 9.83
C VAL A 648 -13.40 7.05 9.46
N ILE A 649 -13.16 8.03 8.59
CA ILE A 649 -14.18 8.95 8.09
C ILE A 649 -15.02 8.29 6.99
N SER A 650 -14.36 7.76 5.96
CA SER A 650 -15.04 7.29 4.75
C SER A 650 -15.84 6.00 4.94
N GLU A 651 -15.48 5.17 5.92
CA GLU A 651 -16.25 3.99 6.31
C GLU A 651 -17.47 4.36 7.15
N SER A 652 -17.32 5.34 8.03
CA SER A 652 -18.42 5.83 8.86
C SER A 652 -19.53 6.48 8.04
N TRP A 653 -19.20 7.10 6.90
CA TRP A 653 -20.16 7.77 6.01
C TRP A 653 -20.87 6.85 4.99
N ILE A 654 -20.69 5.52 5.07
CA ILE A 654 -21.19 4.58 4.06
C ILE A 654 -22.72 4.66 3.85
N ASN A 655 -23.47 4.91 4.93
CA ASN A 655 -24.94 5.01 4.89
C ASN A 655 -25.45 6.39 4.49
N ARG A 656 -24.57 7.41 4.41
CA ARG A 656 -24.92 8.83 4.16
C ARG A 656 -25.99 9.37 5.12
N ASP A 657 -25.97 8.87 6.34
CA ASP A 657 -26.85 9.27 7.43
C ASP A 657 -25.98 9.82 8.57
N ILE A 658 -26.34 10.99 9.08
CA ILE A 658 -25.52 11.73 10.06
C ILE A 658 -25.51 11.04 11.42
N SER A 659 -26.64 10.50 11.85
CA SER A 659 -26.76 9.81 13.14
C SER A 659 -25.94 8.51 13.12
N LEU A 660 -26.04 7.75 12.02
CA LEU A 660 -25.20 6.56 11.83
C LEU A 660 -23.73 6.92 11.67
N TYR A 661 -23.40 8.04 11.05
CA TYR A 661 -22.03 8.51 10.88
C TYR A 661 -21.31 8.69 12.22
N PHE A 662 -21.87 9.49 13.13
CA PHE A 662 -21.21 9.72 14.43
C PHE A 662 -21.19 8.46 15.29
N ARG A 663 -22.25 7.64 15.27
CA ARG A 663 -22.24 6.31 15.92
C ARG A 663 -21.14 5.40 15.37
N ASN A 664 -20.89 5.43 14.06
CA ASN A 664 -19.83 4.64 13.44
C ASN A 664 -18.45 5.15 13.83
N ILE A 665 -18.27 6.47 13.98
CA ILE A 665 -17.04 7.08 14.49
C ILE A 665 -16.79 6.66 15.95
N GLU A 666 -17.82 6.67 16.81
CA GLU A 666 -17.74 6.14 18.18
C GLU A 666 -17.33 4.66 18.21
N ALA A 667 -17.82 3.85 17.28
CA ALA A 667 -17.40 2.46 17.16
C ALA A 667 -15.91 2.33 16.80
N GLN A 668 -15.31 3.29 16.09
CA GLN A 668 -13.86 3.35 15.87
C GLN A 668 -13.11 3.78 17.13
N MET A 669 -13.64 4.71 17.91
CA MET A 669 -13.07 5.14 19.20
C MET A 669 -12.97 3.97 20.19
N ASN A 670 -14.00 3.11 20.26
CA ASN A 670 -13.96 1.91 21.09
C ASN A 670 -12.78 0.99 20.74
N GLN A 671 -12.35 0.95 19.48
CA GLN A 671 -11.16 0.18 19.07
C GLN A 671 -9.86 0.78 19.63
N VAL A 672 -9.78 2.12 19.76
CA VAL A 672 -8.65 2.82 20.40
C VAL A 672 -8.55 2.40 21.86
N THR A 673 -9.67 2.37 22.58
CA THR A 673 -9.72 1.88 23.97
C THR A 673 -9.24 0.44 24.08
N VAL A 674 -9.67 -0.44 23.16
CA VAL A 674 -9.20 -1.83 23.12
C VAL A 674 -7.69 -1.92 22.90
N ILE A 675 -7.13 -1.09 22.02
CA ILE A 675 -5.69 -1.06 21.75
C ILE A 675 -4.92 -0.71 23.03
N ILE A 676 -5.34 0.34 23.75
CA ILE A 676 -4.70 0.77 24.99
C ILE A 676 -4.81 -0.31 26.07
N LYS A 677 -5.98 -0.92 26.24
CA LYS A 677 -6.17 -2.06 27.16
C LYS A 677 -5.30 -3.27 26.79
N LYS A 678 -5.12 -3.56 25.50
CA LYS A 678 -4.24 -4.66 25.07
C LYS A 678 -2.77 -4.34 25.32
N ILE A 679 -2.33 -3.08 25.17
CA ILE A 679 -0.99 -2.64 25.57
C ILE A 679 -0.79 -2.90 27.07
N GLU A 680 -1.74 -2.48 27.91
CA GLU A 680 -1.70 -2.71 29.36
C GLU A 680 -1.62 -4.20 29.71
N LEU A 681 -2.45 -5.04 29.07
CA LEU A 681 -2.42 -6.50 29.27
C LEU A 681 -1.04 -7.10 28.96
N ILE A 682 -0.42 -6.68 27.85
CA ILE A 682 0.93 -7.15 27.47
C ILE A 682 1.97 -6.67 28.49
N LEU A 683 1.89 -5.42 28.94
CA LEU A 683 2.81 -4.84 29.94
C LEU A 683 2.76 -5.59 31.29
N ASN A 684 1.55 -5.95 31.71
CA ASN A 684 1.27 -6.65 32.96
C ASN A 684 1.51 -8.17 32.88
N THR A 685 1.99 -8.68 31.75
CA THR A 685 2.35 -10.10 31.56
C THR A 685 3.86 -10.20 31.26
N PRO A 686 4.73 -10.29 32.30
CA PRO A 686 6.18 -10.19 32.15
C PRO A 686 6.77 -11.13 31.10
N ASP A 687 6.37 -12.41 31.09
CA ASP A 687 6.87 -13.45 30.18
C ASP A 687 6.71 -13.10 28.70
N LEU A 688 5.75 -12.24 28.34
CA LEU A 688 5.57 -11.80 26.96
C LEU A 688 6.65 -10.81 26.52
N LEU A 689 7.25 -10.05 27.43
CA LEU A 689 8.23 -8.99 27.10
C LEU A 689 9.69 -9.35 27.44
N GLU A 690 9.92 -10.51 28.05
CA GLU A 690 11.26 -11.01 28.39
C GLU A 690 12.04 -11.63 27.22
#